data_AF-A0A1Q6WH03-F1
#
_entry.id   AF-A0A1Q6WH03-F1
#
_cell.length_a   1.000
_cell.length_b   1.000
_cell.length_c   1.000
_cell.angle_alpha   90.00
_cell.angle_beta   90.00
_cell.angle_gamma   90.00
#
_symmetry.space_group_name_H-M   'P 1'
#
loop_
_entity.id
_entity.type
_entity.pdbx_description
1 polymer ?
#
loop_
_entity_poly.entity_id
_entity_poly.type
_entity_poly.pdbx_seq_one_letter_code
_entity_poly.pdbx_strand_id
1 'polypeptide(L)'
;MGEDQGPPGESQPTSAANPRDGLIDFSHYSLAQLEELQFGIDRRSAPRDHANLMAELERRRKEARPATAGEAWISGRFTVRDGWWGWLQSKYRRSPLYSEGAIAVRTDDVVLRGRQRTWLGVPEDAELSFAASAVRNAARDGALVCFDCRRFGPWWHRIEFRAETVAAAESLVSALPRSRTSGFGRRWEQLRELNQRMAAIGGFPWVTCTIVGLNVAVFAAMAIATRRLGEFDPVQMLDWGANYGPLTISGPWWRLITALFLHGSLLHLLLNMWAFWNVGRLTERLYGNWCFAFLYFASGLLSSLASIAWDPTHSTVGASGPIFGIFGAFLACLAHPRHYVPASIVRVYWLSTLAFVAFNLVNGFQHSGIDNAAHVGGLVSGFVLGLVLMRPLQPEVRAHFALPQSTAALALTALGVLAALWQVRGIGSQLGPPEQYLRAHSWYLNGEASNLREWQDLAVRAGAGSISDAELAARFDQQIVPFWKSASERLQREQSTLPPAQRDFGALVVEFVKVRLDWARALAEAGRSENAQSMNEVLRLAQETDSAQARIERLELRATMDHRPRALSNRAWVRTLRDLWPGHAWRCVREPENFGPQPLPSDSPTDGPAMRLAAGCRAQSLFVNAYYRALDRWLESSAGTLGDLPDGGSTLQGIAGGLSDLFDYGTMTPEEVLGRMADWRRAVPGTVQAELMEAMYFQSWAWSVRGKGYASSVSRQAWAVFAHRTAMAAAGLAEVAPHAVNQPLRYTLGMSVGVDQSLDREQLRHVFEEGIKRTPAYQPLYRQMLRILQPRWGGSFTEVNTFIRERSTRPNGLLNFATYAELYWIFATLEGDETNIFADGEATWLATRQGFQELTRLYPRSDFVLNAFARFACVARDAEEYRRLRPVIDKRRSAMAWTSKTTIDACDAQFSAKH
;
A
#
# COMPACT_ATOMS: atom_id res chain seq x y z
N MET A 1 41.28 21.38 -15.39
CA MET A 1 41.41 22.35 -14.28
C MET A 1 40.43 21.92 -13.20
N GLY A 2 40.78 21.39 -12.03
CA GLY A 2 41.98 20.80 -11.39
C GLY A 2 41.40 19.75 -10.41
N GLU A 3 42.04 18.60 -10.16
CA GLU A 3 43.11 18.40 -9.16
C GLU A 3 42.73 18.90 -7.75
N ASP A 4 42.95 18.21 -6.63
CA ASP A 4 43.60 16.94 -6.28
C ASP A 4 43.40 16.74 -4.74
N GLN A 5 43.85 15.59 -4.23
CA GLN A 5 44.35 15.29 -2.88
C GLN A 5 43.59 14.21 -2.10
N GLY A 6 44.05 12.97 -2.31
CA GLY A 6 43.98 11.88 -1.34
C GLY A 6 45.08 11.99 -0.26
N PRO A 7 44.97 11.22 0.85
CA PRO A 7 45.91 11.23 1.97
C PRO A 7 47.07 10.21 1.80
N PRO A 8 48.11 10.28 2.65
CA PRO A 8 49.51 10.23 2.22
C PRO A 8 50.27 8.94 2.58
N GLY A 9 51.43 8.76 1.92
CA GLY A 9 52.65 8.31 2.60
C GLY A 9 53.10 6.87 2.37
N GLU A 10 53.46 6.50 1.14
CA GLU A 10 54.44 5.43 0.91
C GLU A 10 55.86 6.02 0.96
N SER A 11 56.52 5.83 2.10
CA SER A 11 57.96 5.95 2.22
C SER A 11 58.64 4.81 1.44
N GLN A 12 59.46 5.18 0.47
CA GLN A 12 60.34 4.30 -0.31
C GLN A 12 61.11 3.29 0.56
N PRO A 13 61.31 2.04 0.09
CA PRO A 13 62.51 1.30 0.37
C PRO A 13 63.56 1.63 -0.70
N THR A 14 64.60 2.31 -0.22
CA THR A 14 65.91 2.50 -0.82
C THR A 14 66.41 1.32 -1.66
N SER A 15 66.97 1.64 -2.83
CA SER A 15 67.73 0.70 -3.66
C SER A 15 68.83 0.01 -2.87
N ALA A 16 68.77 -1.31 -2.72
CA ALA A 16 69.89 -2.13 -2.32
C ALA A 16 70.50 -2.82 -3.55
N ALA A 17 71.01 -2.01 -4.49
CA ALA A 17 71.94 -2.49 -5.49
C ALA A 17 73.35 -2.36 -4.91
N ASN A 18 74.06 -3.49 -4.74
CA ASN A 18 75.47 -3.49 -4.33
C ASN A 18 76.33 -3.05 -5.54
N PRO A 19 77.13 -1.96 -5.46
CA PRO A 19 77.59 -1.23 -6.64
C PRO A 19 78.91 -1.74 -7.24
N ARG A 20 79.07 -3.06 -7.44
CA ARG A 20 80.23 -3.58 -8.21
C ARG A 20 79.91 -4.59 -9.32
N ASP A 21 78.80 -5.34 -9.24
CA ASP A 21 78.59 -6.47 -10.16
C ASP A 21 77.18 -6.55 -10.78
N GLY A 22 76.24 -5.68 -10.37
CA GLY A 22 74.88 -5.62 -10.93
C GLY A 22 73.93 -6.77 -10.53
N LEU A 23 74.31 -7.62 -9.58
CA LEU A 23 73.51 -8.75 -9.08
C LEU A 23 72.57 -8.34 -7.94
N ILE A 24 71.43 -9.04 -7.82
CA ILE A 24 70.42 -8.81 -6.77
C ILE A 24 70.90 -9.43 -5.44
N ASP A 25 70.85 -8.65 -4.36
CA ASP A 25 71.14 -9.15 -3.00
C ASP A 25 69.88 -9.77 -2.38
N PHE A 26 69.83 -11.10 -2.35
CA PHE A 26 68.71 -11.87 -1.82
C PHE A 26 68.71 -12.00 -0.28
N SER A 27 69.75 -11.52 0.42
CA SER A 27 69.91 -11.71 1.85
C SER A 27 68.84 -10.99 2.71
N HIS A 28 68.24 -9.93 2.15
CA HIS A 28 67.24 -9.09 2.81
C HIS A 28 65.78 -9.54 2.59
N TYR A 29 65.51 -10.55 1.77
CA TYR A 29 64.16 -11.05 1.48
C TYR A 29 63.76 -12.20 2.42
N SER A 30 62.47 -12.26 2.80
CA SER A 30 61.92 -13.39 3.58
C SER A 30 61.78 -14.65 2.72
N LEU A 31 61.71 -15.84 3.35
CA LEU A 31 61.60 -17.11 2.63
C LEU A 31 60.40 -17.14 1.66
N ALA A 32 59.23 -16.64 2.09
CA ALA A 32 58.04 -16.57 1.24
C ALA A 32 58.25 -15.65 0.02
N GLN A 33 58.93 -14.51 0.21
CA GLN A 33 59.25 -13.59 -0.89
C GLN A 33 60.26 -14.19 -1.88
N LEU A 34 61.25 -14.96 -1.37
CA LEU A 34 62.20 -15.68 -2.22
C LEU A 34 61.50 -16.78 -3.04
N GLU A 35 60.52 -17.48 -2.45
CA GLU A 35 59.73 -18.51 -3.14
C GLU A 35 58.81 -17.94 -4.22
N GLU A 36 58.38 -16.68 -4.07
CA GLU A 36 57.62 -15.98 -5.11
C GLU A 36 58.54 -15.50 -6.24
N LEU A 37 59.70 -14.94 -5.89
CA LEU A 37 60.71 -14.47 -6.84
C LEU A 37 61.24 -15.58 -7.77
N GLN A 38 61.16 -16.86 -7.35
CA GLN A 38 61.61 -17.99 -8.17
C GLN A 38 60.81 -18.12 -9.49
N PHE A 39 59.59 -17.61 -9.53
CA PHE A 39 58.73 -17.62 -10.71
C PHE A 39 58.83 -16.33 -11.54
N GLY A 40 59.41 -15.27 -10.97
CA GLY A 40 59.57 -13.96 -11.62
C GLY A 40 60.94 -13.76 -12.29
N ILE A 41 62.01 -14.39 -11.77
CA ILE A 41 63.36 -14.28 -12.35
C ILE A 41 63.59 -15.41 -13.36
N ASP A 42 63.60 -15.07 -14.65
CA ASP A 42 63.81 -16.04 -15.73
C ASP A 42 65.26 -16.54 -15.78
N ARG A 43 65.41 -17.86 -15.71
CA ARG A 43 66.68 -18.61 -15.77
C ARG A 43 67.51 -18.32 -17.01
N ARG A 44 66.91 -17.93 -18.13
CA ARG A 44 67.63 -17.67 -19.39
C ARG A 44 68.17 -16.26 -19.49
N SER A 45 67.45 -15.27 -18.97
CA SER A 45 67.81 -13.84 -19.09
C SER A 45 68.72 -13.36 -17.96
N ALA A 46 68.60 -13.93 -16.74
CA ALA A 46 69.43 -13.59 -15.58
C ALA A 46 69.95 -14.85 -14.86
N PRO A 47 70.84 -15.65 -15.49
CA PRO A 47 71.23 -16.97 -15.00
C PRO A 47 71.99 -16.94 -13.66
N ARG A 48 72.72 -15.85 -13.37
CA ARG A 48 73.47 -15.68 -12.11
C ARG A 48 72.57 -15.30 -10.94
N ASP A 49 71.62 -14.39 -11.14
CA ASP A 49 70.63 -14.02 -10.11
C ASP A 49 69.71 -15.19 -9.79
N HIS A 50 69.30 -15.96 -10.81
CA HIS A 50 68.51 -17.17 -10.57
C HIS A 50 69.31 -18.22 -9.80
N ALA A 51 70.59 -18.43 -10.11
CA ALA A 51 71.44 -19.36 -9.36
C ALA A 51 71.63 -18.92 -7.89
N ASN A 52 71.83 -17.62 -7.64
CA ASN A 52 71.97 -17.06 -6.30
C ASN A 52 70.66 -17.14 -5.50
N LEU A 53 69.52 -16.85 -6.13
CA LEU A 53 68.19 -17.02 -5.53
C LEU A 53 67.95 -18.49 -5.13
N MET A 54 68.26 -19.43 -6.01
CA MET A 54 68.08 -20.86 -5.74
C MET A 54 69.02 -21.36 -4.63
N ALA A 55 70.26 -20.85 -4.57
CA ALA A 55 71.20 -21.16 -3.50
C ALA A 55 70.77 -20.60 -2.15
N GLU A 56 70.25 -19.36 -2.11
CA GLU A 56 69.72 -18.74 -0.88
C GLU A 56 68.41 -19.42 -0.43
N LEU A 57 67.54 -19.82 -1.37
CA LEU A 57 66.37 -20.65 -1.09
C LEU A 57 66.76 -22.01 -0.48
N GLU A 58 67.76 -22.69 -1.02
CA GLU A 58 68.25 -23.96 -0.45
C GLU A 58 68.86 -23.76 0.94
N ARG A 59 69.64 -22.70 1.15
CA ARG A 59 70.22 -22.35 2.45
C ARG A 59 69.14 -22.08 3.49
N ARG A 60 68.16 -21.23 3.17
CA ARG A 60 67.04 -20.88 4.05
C ARG A 60 66.09 -22.06 4.29
N ARG A 61 65.89 -22.95 3.32
CA ARG A 61 65.13 -24.20 3.51
C ARG A 61 65.84 -25.19 4.43
N LYS A 62 67.18 -25.22 4.41
CA LYS A 62 67.97 -25.99 5.37
C LYS A 62 67.95 -25.38 6.77
N GLU A 63 67.96 -24.06 6.88
CA GLU A 63 67.87 -23.32 8.16
C GLU A 63 66.44 -23.34 8.76
N ALA A 64 65.40 -23.34 7.92
CA ALA A 64 63.99 -23.40 8.33
C ALA A 64 63.51 -24.82 8.68
N ARG A 65 64.39 -25.81 8.72
CA ARG A 65 64.13 -27.10 9.35
C ARG A 65 64.62 -27.08 10.79
N PRO A 66 63.79 -26.71 11.79
CA PRO A 66 63.97 -27.30 13.10
C PRO A 66 63.62 -28.77 13.01
N ALA A 67 64.60 -29.62 13.29
CA ALA A 67 64.35 -30.96 13.74
C ALA A 67 63.63 -30.88 15.10
N THR A 68 62.36 -31.26 15.15
CA THR A 68 61.71 -31.68 16.41
C THR A 68 61.00 -32.99 16.17
N ALA A 69 61.75 -34.06 16.41
CA ALA A 69 61.20 -35.38 16.72
C ALA A 69 60.43 -35.30 18.05
N GLY A 70 59.23 -35.89 18.10
CA GLY A 70 58.56 -36.23 19.36
C GLY A 70 57.25 -35.50 19.70
N GLU A 71 56.51 -34.94 18.74
CA GLU A 71 55.16 -34.39 19.03
C GLU A 71 54.06 -35.39 18.68
N ALA A 72 53.19 -35.71 19.63
CA ALA A 72 52.02 -36.55 19.41
C ALA A 72 50.90 -35.72 18.76
N TRP A 73 50.85 -35.72 17.42
CA TRP A 73 49.78 -35.09 16.65
C TRP A 73 48.53 -35.96 16.63
N ILE A 74 47.37 -35.33 16.85
CA ILE A 74 46.08 -36.01 16.76
C ILE A 74 45.42 -35.63 15.43
N SER A 75 45.42 -36.58 14.49
CA SER A 75 44.84 -36.44 13.16
C SER A 75 43.32 -36.50 13.15
N GLY A 76 42.72 -35.80 12.19
CA GLY A 76 41.28 -35.71 12.04
C GLY A 76 40.85 -34.69 10.98
N ARG A 77 39.66 -34.13 11.16
CA ARG A 77 39.03 -33.22 10.19
C ARG A 77 38.33 -32.04 10.87
N PHE A 78 38.52 -30.85 10.32
CA PHE A 78 37.81 -29.63 10.72
C PHE A 78 36.44 -29.48 10.04
N THR A 79 36.25 -30.10 8.87
CA THR A 79 34.96 -30.11 8.15
C THR A 79 34.61 -31.51 7.64
N VAL A 80 33.30 -31.77 7.47
CA VAL A 80 32.82 -33.10 7.01
C VAL A 80 33.07 -33.29 5.52
N ARG A 81 32.99 -32.20 4.75
CA ARG A 81 33.25 -32.17 3.31
C ARG A 81 34.57 -31.45 3.02
N ASP A 82 35.17 -31.76 1.88
CA ASP A 82 36.37 -31.10 1.37
C ASP A 82 36.04 -30.07 0.28
N GLY A 83 37.08 -29.42 -0.26
CA GLY A 83 36.95 -28.47 -1.36
C GLY A 83 36.02 -27.29 -1.04
N TRP A 84 35.25 -26.86 -2.05
CA TRP A 84 34.36 -25.71 -1.95
C TRP A 84 33.27 -25.86 -0.87
N TRP A 85 32.71 -27.06 -0.73
CA TRP A 85 31.67 -27.35 0.26
C TRP A 85 32.22 -27.39 1.70
N GLY A 86 33.45 -27.89 1.88
CA GLY A 86 34.17 -27.80 3.14
C GLY A 86 34.45 -26.35 3.53
N TRP A 87 34.87 -25.53 2.58
CA TRP A 87 35.12 -24.11 2.81
C TRP A 87 33.84 -23.35 3.22
N LEU A 88 32.72 -23.53 2.51
CA LEU A 88 31.42 -22.94 2.89
C LEU A 88 30.99 -23.39 4.30
N GLN A 89 31.22 -24.66 4.64
CA GLN A 89 30.97 -25.20 5.97
C GLN A 89 31.84 -24.50 7.03
N SER A 90 33.13 -24.27 6.75
CA SER A 90 34.05 -23.56 7.66
C SER A 90 33.65 -22.09 7.87
N LYS A 91 33.25 -21.37 6.81
CA LYS A 91 32.75 -19.98 6.90
C LYS A 91 31.48 -19.90 7.74
N TYR A 92 30.51 -20.78 7.50
CA TYR A 92 29.27 -20.85 8.28
C TYR A 92 29.53 -21.13 9.76
N ARG A 93 30.46 -22.04 10.06
CA ARG A 93 30.86 -22.39 11.44
C ARG A 93 31.88 -21.44 12.05
N ARG A 94 32.36 -20.43 11.30
CA ARG A 94 33.47 -19.54 11.67
C ARG A 94 34.73 -20.31 12.09
N SER A 95 34.96 -21.48 11.49
CA SER A 95 36.18 -22.26 11.67
C SER A 95 37.31 -21.66 10.84
N PRO A 96 38.50 -21.44 11.41
CA PRO A 96 39.63 -20.86 10.69
C PRO A 96 40.30 -21.85 9.73
N LEU A 97 40.08 -23.16 9.93
CA LEU A 97 40.61 -24.24 9.11
C LEU A 97 39.47 -25.11 8.56
N TYR A 98 39.70 -25.77 7.43
CA TYR A 98 38.78 -26.74 6.82
C TYR A 98 39.53 -27.97 6.31
N SER A 99 38.77 -29.02 5.95
CA SER A 99 39.25 -30.33 5.50
C SER A 99 40.06 -31.10 6.56
N GLU A 100 40.89 -32.04 6.12
CA GLU A 100 41.82 -32.82 6.95
C GLU A 100 42.86 -31.92 7.62
N GLY A 101 43.25 -32.33 8.82
CA GLY A 101 44.21 -31.62 9.62
C GLY A 101 44.56 -32.37 10.90
N ALA A 102 45.33 -31.73 11.75
CA ALA A 102 45.77 -32.31 13.00
C ALA A 102 45.85 -31.24 14.10
N ILE A 103 45.70 -31.67 15.35
CA ILE A 103 45.84 -30.81 16.53
C ILE A 103 46.96 -31.38 17.41
N ALA A 104 47.88 -30.51 17.81
CA ALA A 104 48.88 -30.78 18.82
C ALA A 104 48.62 -29.90 20.04
N VAL A 105 48.73 -30.46 21.24
CA VAL A 105 48.62 -29.71 22.49
C VAL A 105 49.97 -29.75 23.19
N ARG A 106 50.61 -28.60 23.33
CA ARG A 106 51.88 -28.43 24.03
C ARG A 106 51.63 -27.81 25.40
N THR A 107 52.69 -27.68 26.19
CA THR A 107 52.61 -27.15 27.57
C THR A 107 52.05 -25.72 27.62
N ASP A 108 52.42 -24.87 26.66
CA ASP A 108 52.08 -23.44 26.67
C ASP A 108 51.09 -23.01 25.57
N ASP A 109 50.92 -23.82 24.51
CA ASP A 109 50.05 -23.53 23.38
C ASP A 109 49.32 -24.76 22.80
N VAL A 110 48.24 -24.48 22.06
CA VAL A 110 47.47 -25.45 21.27
C VAL A 110 47.65 -25.07 19.82
N VAL A 111 48.13 -26.02 19.01
CA VAL A 111 48.47 -25.81 17.62
C VAL A 111 47.53 -26.59 16.71
N LEU A 112 46.90 -25.90 15.76
CA LEU A 112 46.03 -26.48 14.75
C LEU A 112 46.73 -26.45 13.39
N ARG A 113 46.86 -27.60 12.73
CA ARG A 113 47.36 -27.70 11.36
C ARG A 113 46.24 -28.14 10.44
N GLY A 114 46.03 -27.44 9.33
CA GLY A 114 45.02 -27.79 8.33
C GLY A 114 45.03 -26.83 7.15
N ARG A 115 44.01 -26.88 6.29
CA ARG A 115 43.92 -25.96 5.15
C ARG A 115 43.14 -24.69 5.50
N GLN A 116 43.67 -23.56 5.08
CA GLN A 116 42.95 -22.28 4.98
C GLN A 116 42.88 -21.86 3.51
N ARG A 117 41.89 -21.04 3.13
CA ARG A 117 41.89 -20.41 1.80
C ARG A 117 42.38 -18.98 1.93
N THR A 118 43.30 -18.57 1.07
CA THR A 118 43.68 -17.17 0.91
C THR A 118 42.46 -16.36 0.44
N TRP A 119 42.56 -15.03 0.47
CA TRP A 119 41.46 -14.16 0.03
C TRP A 119 41.06 -14.38 -1.45
N LEU A 120 41.97 -14.95 -2.26
CA LEU A 120 41.75 -15.36 -3.66
C LEU A 120 41.20 -16.78 -3.82
N GLY A 121 40.90 -17.49 -2.72
CA GLY A 121 40.30 -18.81 -2.76
C GLY A 121 41.26 -19.96 -3.10
N VAL A 122 42.57 -19.72 -3.07
CA VAL A 122 43.59 -20.76 -3.23
C VAL A 122 43.79 -21.47 -1.89
N PRO A 123 43.74 -22.82 -1.84
CA PRO A 123 44.02 -23.57 -0.62
C PRO A 123 45.51 -23.47 -0.25
N GLU A 124 45.78 -23.12 1.01
CA GLU A 124 47.11 -23.04 1.59
C GLU A 124 47.14 -23.83 2.90
N ASP A 125 48.21 -24.58 3.14
CA ASP A 125 48.42 -25.26 4.41
C ASP A 125 48.79 -24.23 5.48
N ALA A 126 48.12 -24.29 6.63
CA ALA A 126 48.24 -23.32 7.68
C ALA A 126 48.37 -23.96 9.05
N GLU A 127 49.20 -23.35 9.87
CA GLU A 127 49.41 -23.71 11.25
C GLU A 127 49.01 -22.53 12.15
N LEU A 128 48.04 -22.77 13.03
CA LEU A 128 47.49 -21.76 13.92
C LEU A 128 47.78 -22.15 15.37
N SER A 129 48.64 -21.38 16.03
CA SER A 129 48.91 -21.53 17.47
C SER A 129 48.05 -20.59 18.31
N PHE A 130 47.57 -21.10 19.44
CA PHE A 130 46.78 -20.40 20.44
C PHE A 130 47.38 -20.65 21.82
N ALA A 131 47.65 -19.61 22.61
CA ALA A 131 48.09 -19.80 23.99
C ALA A 131 47.09 -20.66 24.78
N ALA A 132 47.57 -21.54 25.66
CA ALA A 132 46.72 -22.41 26.48
C ALA A 132 45.68 -21.61 27.31
N SER A 133 46.04 -20.41 27.77
CA SER A 133 45.13 -19.49 28.47
C SER A 133 44.00 -18.94 27.59
N ALA A 134 44.17 -18.98 26.27
CA ALA A 134 43.20 -18.55 25.27
C ALA A 134 42.32 -19.69 24.76
N VAL A 135 42.35 -20.88 25.40
CA VAL A 135 41.49 -22.02 25.12
C VAL A 135 40.67 -22.38 26.35
N ARG A 136 39.36 -22.64 26.17
CA ARG A 136 38.44 -23.02 27.25
C ARG A 136 37.28 -23.88 26.74
N ASN A 137 36.44 -24.35 27.67
CA ASN A 137 35.19 -25.05 27.38
C ASN A 137 35.40 -26.28 26.47
N ALA A 138 36.51 -27.01 26.66
CA ALA A 138 36.79 -28.23 25.91
C ALA A 138 35.84 -29.37 26.31
N ALA A 139 35.25 -30.02 25.32
CA ALA A 139 34.33 -31.14 25.48
C ALA A 139 34.32 -32.06 24.24
N ARG A 140 33.79 -33.28 24.40
CA ARG A 140 33.62 -34.26 23.30
C ARG A 140 32.21 -34.81 23.19
N ASP A 141 31.87 -35.26 21.99
CA ASP A 141 30.75 -36.14 21.69
C ASP A 141 31.18 -37.19 20.64
N GLY A 142 31.40 -38.44 21.07
CA GLY A 142 32.03 -39.46 20.22
C GLY A 142 33.44 -39.04 19.80
N ALA A 143 33.71 -39.05 18.50
CA ALA A 143 34.96 -38.58 17.91
C ALA A 143 35.01 -37.06 17.66
N LEU A 144 33.91 -36.34 17.91
CA LEU A 144 33.85 -34.89 17.78
C LEU A 144 34.38 -34.21 19.06
N VAL A 145 35.31 -33.29 18.90
CA VAL A 145 35.88 -32.44 19.94
C VAL A 145 35.50 -31.00 19.66
N CYS A 146 35.05 -30.29 20.69
CA CYS A 146 34.71 -28.87 20.60
C CYS A 146 35.40 -28.10 21.72
N PHE A 147 35.95 -26.93 21.41
CA PHE A 147 36.51 -26.01 22.41
C PHE A 147 36.41 -24.56 21.89
N ASP A 148 36.45 -23.59 22.80
CA ASP A 148 36.43 -22.18 22.45
C ASP A 148 37.86 -21.61 22.53
N CYS A 149 38.32 -20.92 21.48
CA CYS A 149 39.64 -20.30 21.41
C CYS A 149 39.58 -18.79 21.08
N ARG A 150 40.61 -18.03 21.44
CA ARG A 150 40.75 -16.60 21.13
C ARG A 150 42.14 -16.31 20.54
N ARG A 151 42.21 -15.75 19.33
CA ARG A 151 43.49 -15.46 18.64
C ARG A 151 43.83 -13.97 18.60
N PHE A 152 42.95 -13.16 18.02
CA PHE A 152 43.12 -11.71 17.91
C PHE A 152 41.77 -11.01 18.16
N GLY A 153 41.72 -10.11 19.14
CA GLY A 153 40.51 -9.37 19.52
C GLY A 153 39.70 -9.98 20.67
N PRO A 154 38.56 -9.36 21.04
CA PRO A 154 37.80 -9.70 22.25
C PRO A 154 36.89 -10.94 22.12
N TRP A 155 36.74 -11.48 20.92
CA TRP A 155 35.74 -12.51 20.60
C TRP A 155 36.29 -13.93 20.79
N TRP A 156 35.47 -14.83 21.32
CA TRP A 156 35.77 -16.26 21.42
C TRP A 156 35.16 -17.00 20.23
N HIS A 157 35.94 -17.89 19.63
CA HIS A 157 35.53 -18.70 18.49
C HIS A 157 35.44 -20.16 18.89
N ARG A 158 34.38 -20.86 18.48
CA ARG A 158 34.25 -22.30 18.72
C ARG A 158 34.93 -23.08 17.59
N ILE A 159 35.84 -23.96 17.95
CA ILE A 159 36.46 -24.94 17.06
C ILE A 159 35.73 -26.26 17.22
N GLU A 160 35.41 -26.89 16.09
CA GLU A 160 34.89 -28.25 16.03
C GLU A 160 35.89 -29.10 15.23
N PHE A 161 36.35 -30.19 15.82
CA PHE A 161 37.34 -31.08 15.24
C PHE A 161 36.89 -32.52 15.42
N ARG A 162 36.77 -33.27 14.32
CA ARG A 162 36.46 -34.70 14.36
C ARG A 162 37.76 -35.49 14.28
N ALA A 163 38.17 -36.08 15.40
CA ALA A 163 39.31 -36.99 15.43
C ALA A 163 39.00 -38.27 14.64
N GLU A 164 40.04 -38.98 14.19
CA GLU A 164 39.90 -40.26 13.48
C GLU A 164 39.25 -41.35 14.34
N THR A 165 39.55 -41.37 15.63
CA THR A 165 39.02 -42.35 16.59
C THR A 165 38.47 -41.66 17.83
N VAL A 166 37.56 -42.33 18.54
CA VAL A 166 37.03 -41.85 19.83
C VAL A 166 38.14 -41.77 20.88
N ALA A 167 39.09 -42.72 20.87
CA ALA A 167 40.25 -42.70 21.76
C ALA A 167 41.16 -41.47 21.51
N ALA A 168 41.36 -41.10 20.24
CA ALA A 168 42.10 -39.90 19.87
C ALA A 168 41.37 -38.61 20.32
N ALA A 169 40.05 -38.54 20.19
CA ALA A 169 39.25 -37.43 20.71
C ALA A 169 39.33 -37.30 22.25
N GLU A 170 39.35 -38.43 22.96
CA GLU A 170 39.49 -38.46 24.42
C GLU A 170 40.87 -38.01 24.88
N SER A 171 41.92 -38.46 24.21
CA SER A 171 43.30 -37.99 24.43
C SER A 171 43.39 -36.47 24.22
N LEU A 172 42.80 -35.96 23.14
CA LEU A 172 42.81 -34.54 22.81
C LEU A 172 42.11 -33.69 23.88
N VAL A 173 40.88 -34.04 24.27
CA VAL A 173 40.15 -33.27 25.31
C VAL A 173 40.83 -33.34 26.67
N SER A 174 41.51 -34.45 26.97
CA SER A 174 42.26 -34.61 28.22
C SER A 174 43.52 -33.74 28.26
N ALA A 175 44.14 -33.50 27.10
CA ALA A 175 45.29 -32.62 26.96
C ALA A 175 44.91 -31.13 26.93
N LEU A 176 43.71 -30.78 26.44
CA LEU A 176 43.27 -29.38 26.35
C LEU A 176 43.06 -28.72 27.74
N PRO A 177 43.22 -27.39 27.83
CA PRO A 177 43.04 -26.64 29.08
C PRO A 177 41.68 -26.88 29.75
N ARG A 178 41.70 -27.12 31.07
CA ARG A 178 40.50 -27.44 31.88
C ARG A 178 39.61 -26.23 32.21
N SER A 179 39.95 -25.03 31.73
CA SER A 179 39.21 -23.81 32.03
C SER A 179 37.77 -23.90 31.48
N ARG A 180 36.77 -23.63 32.32
CA ARG A 180 35.35 -23.73 31.95
C ARG A 180 34.57 -22.52 32.46
N THR A 181 33.66 -22.02 31.63
CA THR A 181 32.70 -20.99 32.03
C THR A 181 31.65 -21.54 33.00
N SER A 182 31.11 -20.68 33.88
CA SER A 182 30.09 -21.09 34.86
C SER A 182 28.88 -21.72 34.16
N GLY A 183 28.47 -22.91 34.62
CA GLY A 183 27.35 -23.65 34.04
C GLY A 183 27.60 -24.23 32.64
N PHE A 184 28.85 -24.29 32.16
CA PHE A 184 29.20 -24.93 30.88
C PHE A 184 28.81 -26.42 30.86
N GLY A 185 29.23 -27.20 31.88
CA GLY A 185 28.98 -28.64 31.93
C GLY A 185 27.49 -28.98 31.79
N ARG A 186 26.63 -28.36 32.60
CA ARG A 186 25.16 -28.56 32.52
C ARG A 186 24.59 -28.20 31.15
N ARG A 187 24.99 -27.07 30.55
CA ARG A 187 24.51 -26.64 29.23
C ARG A 187 25.00 -27.55 28.11
N TRP A 188 26.25 -28.01 28.20
CA TRP A 188 26.83 -28.92 27.23
C TRP A 188 26.14 -30.27 27.24
N GLU A 189 25.92 -30.85 28.41
CA GLU A 189 25.18 -32.12 28.58
C GLU A 189 23.77 -32.02 27.99
N GLN A 190 23.06 -30.93 28.31
CA GLN A 190 21.71 -30.65 27.82
C GLN A 190 21.65 -30.49 26.29
N LEU A 191 22.60 -29.76 25.69
CA LEU A 191 22.69 -29.60 24.24
C LEU A 191 23.05 -30.90 23.54
N ARG A 192 23.97 -31.67 24.11
CA ARG A 192 24.40 -32.97 23.61
C ARG A 192 23.23 -33.96 23.60
N GLU A 193 22.52 -34.08 24.72
CA GLU A 193 21.37 -34.96 24.84
C GLU A 193 20.25 -34.58 23.86
N LEU A 194 19.96 -33.28 23.71
CA LEU A 194 18.99 -32.80 22.73
C LEU A 194 19.43 -33.13 21.29
N ASN A 195 20.69 -32.87 20.94
CA ASN A 195 21.22 -33.15 19.60
C ASN A 195 21.22 -34.66 19.29
N GLN A 196 21.57 -35.50 20.26
CA GLN A 196 21.52 -36.96 20.14
C GLN A 196 20.08 -37.45 19.93
N ARG A 197 19.12 -36.96 20.71
CA ARG A 197 17.69 -37.26 20.51
C ARG A 197 17.19 -36.81 19.13
N MET A 198 17.54 -35.59 18.71
CA MET A 198 17.18 -35.07 17.38
C MET A 198 17.86 -35.82 16.23
N ALA A 199 19.06 -36.37 16.44
CA ALA A 199 19.76 -37.19 15.45
C ALA A 199 19.16 -38.60 15.36
N ALA A 200 18.80 -39.19 16.51
CA ALA A 200 18.20 -40.53 16.59
C ALA A 200 16.80 -40.62 15.95
N ILE A 201 16.02 -39.54 15.99
CA ILE A 201 14.71 -39.46 15.32
C ILE A 201 14.87 -39.42 13.79
N GLY A 202 16.02 -38.94 13.28
CA GLY A 202 16.25 -38.75 11.84
C GLY A 202 15.35 -37.67 11.21
N GLY A 203 15.80 -37.10 10.10
CA GLY A 203 14.99 -36.16 9.30
C GLY A 203 15.77 -34.95 8.82
N PHE A 204 16.10 -34.95 7.52
CA PHE A 204 16.50 -33.73 6.83
C PHE A 204 15.25 -32.84 6.66
N PRO A 205 15.32 -31.53 6.99
CA PRO A 205 14.17 -30.62 6.92
C PRO A 205 13.86 -30.24 5.46
N TRP A 206 13.42 -31.23 4.68
CA TRP A 206 13.19 -31.06 3.25
C TRP A 206 11.94 -30.22 2.98
N VAL A 207 10.92 -30.25 3.85
CA VAL A 207 9.69 -29.48 3.66
C VAL A 207 9.99 -27.99 3.73
N THR A 208 10.82 -27.56 4.70
CA THR A 208 11.29 -26.17 4.77
C THR A 208 12.02 -25.78 3.48
N CYS A 209 12.92 -26.62 2.98
CA CYS A 209 13.66 -26.35 1.75
C CYS A 209 12.73 -26.26 0.53
N THR A 210 11.76 -27.18 0.41
CA THR A 210 10.79 -27.21 -0.67
C THR A 210 9.90 -25.97 -0.66
N ILE A 211 9.37 -25.57 0.49
CA ILE A 211 8.54 -24.36 0.60
C ILE A 211 9.34 -23.10 0.24
N VAL A 212 10.60 -22.99 0.70
CA VAL A 212 11.47 -21.88 0.28
C VAL A 212 11.68 -21.88 -1.23
N GLY A 213 11.98 -23.04 -1.82
CA GLY A 213 12.14 -23.19 -3.26
C GLY A 213 10.88 -22.80 -4.05
N LEU A 214 9.70 -23.21 -3.60
CA LEU A 214 8.41 -22.87 -4.22
C LEU A 214 8.14 -21.36 -4.17
N ASN A 215 8.37 -20.71 -3.03
CA ASN A 215 8.20 -19.26 -2.90
C ASN A 215 9.12 -18.49 -3.85
N VAL A 216 10.40 -18.90 -3.93
CA VAL A 216 11.36 -18.30 -4.86
C VAL A 216 10.94 -18.53 -6.31
N ALA A 217 10.47 -19.73 -6.66
CA ALA A 217 10.02 -20.06 -8.01
C ALA A 217 8.78 -19.26 -8.43
N VAL A 218 7.78 -19.12 -7.55
CA VAL A 218 6.58 -18.32 -7.82
C VAL A 218 6.93 -16.85 -7.98
N PHE A 219 7.78 -16.30 -7.10
CA PHE A 219 8.24 -14.91 -7.25
C PHE A 219 9.02 -14.68 -8.55
N ALA A 220 9.90 -15.61 -8.93
CA ALA A 220 10.62 -15.55 -10.19
C ALA A 220 9.66 -15.59 -11.40
N ALA A 221 8.63 -16.44 -11.36
CA ALA A 221 7.61 -16.50 -12.41
C ALA A 221 6.83 -15.19 -12.53
N MET A 222 6.41 -14.59 -11.41
CA MET A 222 5.76 -13.27 -11.39
C MET A 222 6.68 -12.19 -11.96
N ALA A 223 7.96 -12.20 -11.57
CA ALA A 223 8.94 -11.22 -12.03
C ALA A 223 9.20 -11.33 -13.55
N ILE A 224 9.27 -12.56 -14.08
CA ILE A 224 9.41 -12.82 -15.52
C ILE A 224 8.16 -12.35 -16.28
N ALA A 225 6.97 -12.72 -15.80
CA ALA A 225 5.72 -12.37 -16.46
C ALA A 225 5.48 -10.86 -16.55
N THR A 226 5.93 -10.12 -15.54
CA THR A 226 5.74 -8.66 -15.43
C THR A 226 6.97 -7.86 -15.84
N ARG A 227 8.08 -8.54 -16.18
CA ARG A 227 9.39 -7.95 -16.54
C ARG A 227 9.94 -6.98 -15.48
N ARG A 228 9.68 -7.23 -14.19
CA ARG A 228 10.15 -6.40 -13.05
C ARG A 228 10.47 -7.24 -11.82
N LEU A 229 11.43 -6.79 -11.00
CA LEU A 229 11.91 -7.50 -9.80
C LEU A 229 11.27 -6.98 -8.50
N GLY A 230 9.94 -6.80 -8.48
CA GLY A 230 9.18 -6.34 -7.31
C GLY A 230 8.17 -5.24 -7.63
N GLU A 231 7.62 -4.64 -6.57
CA GLU A 231 6.60 -3.57 -6.63
C GLU A 231 5.34 -4.00 -7.40
N PHE A 232 4.92 -5.25 -7.20
CA PHE A 232 3.76 -5.77 -7.90
C PHE A 232 2.50 -5.00 -7.50
N ASP A 233 1.72 -4.62 -8.50
CA ASP A 233 0.48 -3.86 -8.31
C ASP A 233 -0.62 -4.80 -7.75
N PRO A 234 -1.52 -4.34 -6.87
CA PRO A 234 -2.55 -5.18 -6.28
C PRO A 234 -3.40 -5.94 -7.30
N VAL A 235 -3.71 -5.36 -8.47
CA VAL A 235 -4.48 -6.06 -9.52
C VAL A 235 -3.71 -7.28 -10.02
N GLN A 236 -2.42 -7.13 -10.30
CA GLN A 236 -1.58 -8.24 -10.73
C GLN A 236 -1.47 -9.31 -9.65
N MET A 237 -1.41 -8.92 -8.38
CA MET A 237 -1.39 -9.88 -7.28
C MET A 237 -2.70 -10.67 -7.19
N LEU A 238 -3.85 -10.02 -7.46
CA LEU A 238 -5.14 -10.70 -7.56
C LEU A 238 -5.20 -11.68 -8.73
N ASP A 239 -4.64 -11.35 -9.89
CA ASP A 239 -4.58 -12.28 -11.03
C ASP A 239 -3.77 -13.54 -10.70
N TRP A 240 -2.67 -13.38 -9.96
CA TRP A 240 -1.81 -14.48 -9.51
C TRP A 240 -2.36 -15.27 -8.31
N GLY A 241 -3.51 -14.87 -7.76
CA GLY A 241 -4.17 -15.63 -6.71
C GLY A 241 -4.07 -15.07 -5.30
N ALA A 242 -3.88 -13.76 -5.13
CA ALA A 242 -3.95 -13.13 -3.83
C ALA A 242 -5.30 -13.39 -3.16
N ASN A 243 -5.27 -13.44 -1.82
CA ASN A 243 -6.44 -13.69 -1.03
C ASN A 243 -7.17 -12.36 -0.80
N TYR A 244 -8.37 -12.28 -1.37
CA TYR A 244 -9.27 -11.14 -1.28
C TYR A 244 -10.67 -11.67 -1.05
N GLY A 245 -11.31 -11.25 0.05
CA GLY A 245 -12.55 -11.83 0.54
C GLY A 245 -13.62 -11.97 -0.54
N PRO A 246 -14.03 -10.88 -1.22
CA PRO A 246 -15.06 -10.93 -2.26
C PRO A 246 -14.80 -11.94 -3.38
N LEU A 247 -13.55 -12.10 -3.82
CA LEU A 247 -13.19 -13.08 -4.85
C LEU A 247 -13.01 -14.50 -4.28
N THR A 248 -12.53 -14.63 -3.06
CA THR A 248 -12.21 -15.94 -2.47
C THR A 248 -13.46 -16.70 -2.06
N ILE A 249 -14.45 -15.97 -1.53
CA ILE A 249 -15.69 -16.56 -1.00
C ILE A 249 -16.78 -16.73 -2.08
N SER A 250 -16.59 -16.14 -3.26
CA SER A 250 -17.54 -16.21 -4.39
C SER A 250 -17.29 -17.36 -5.38
N GLY A 251 -16.19 -18.10 -5.22
CA GLY A 251 -15.91 -19.32 -6.00
C GLY A 251 -14.43 -19.75 -6.00
N PRO A 252 -13.48 -18.86 -6.32
CA PRO A 252 -12.03 -19.08 -6.28
C PRO A 252 -11.40 -19.39 -4.89
N TRP A 253 -11.90 -20.38 -4.16
CA TRP A 253 -11.45 -20.73 -2.80
C TRP A 253 -9.97 -21.15 -2.69
N TRP A 254 -9.36 -21.58 -3.81
CA TRP A 254 -7.95 -21.92 -3.90
C TRP A 254 -7.02 -20.74 -3.54
N ARG A 255 -7.54 -19.50 -3.60
CA ARG A 255 -6.84 -18.27 -3.19
C ARG A 255 -6.36 -18.30 -1.74
N LEU A 256 -7.03 -19.05 -0.87
CA LEU A 256 -6.63 -19.25 0.53
C LEU A 256 -5.24 -19.89 0.66
N ILE A 257 -4.83 -20.70 -0.33
CA ILE A 257 -3.56 -21.42 -0.36
C ILE A 257 -2.55 -20.74 -1.28
N THR A 258 -2.95 -20.28 -2.46
CA THR A 258 -2.00 -19.63 -3.41
C THR A 258 -1.42 -18.35 -2.85
N ALA A 259 -2.20 -17.57 -2.10
CA ALA A 259 -1.73 -16.35 -1.46
C ALA A 259 -0.52 -16.56 -0.54
N LEU A 260 -0.35 -17.77 0.02
CA LEU A 260 0.77 -18.13 0.89
C LEU A 260 2.13 -18.09 0.17
N PHE A 261 2.14 -18.10 -1.17
CA PHE A 261 3.35 -18.14 -1.99
C PHE A 261 3.65 -16.82 -2.72
N LEU A 262 2.70 -15.89 -2.76
CA LEU A 262 2.83 -14.61 -3.46
C LEU A 262 3.57 -13.58 -2.60
N HIS A 263 4.44 -12.77 -3.20
CA HIS A 263 5.18 -11.72 -2.49
C HIS A 263 5.23 -10.44 -3.32
N GLY A 264 4.78 -9.31 -2.75
CA GLY A 264 4.70 -8.03 -3.46
C GLY A 264 6.05 -7.36 -3.78
N SER A 265 7.13 -7.70 -3.07
CA SER A 265 8.46 -7.14 -3.29
C SER A 265 9.58 -8.12 -2.95
N LEU A 266 10.78 -7.87 -3.49
CA LEU A 266 11.96 -8.69 -3.22
C LEU A 266 12.33 -8.68 -1.74
N LEU A 267 12.29 -7.52 -1.09
CA LEU A 267 12.56 -7.39 0.35
C LEU A 267 11.55 -8.21 1.18
N HIS A 268 10.27 -8.16 0.81
CA HIS A 268 9.22 -8.94 1.47
C HIS A 268 9.51 -10.46 1.37
N LEU A 269 9.91 -10.95 0.19
CA LEU A 269 10.32 -12.35 0.03
C LEU A 269 11.54 -12.70 0.89
N LEU A 270 12.61 -11.89 0.82
CA LEU A 270 13.87 -12.17 1.52
C LEU A 270 13.67 -12.25 3.03
N LEU A 271 12.91 -11.32 3.61
CA LEU A 271 12.63 -11.30 5.05
C LEU A 271 11.79 -12.52 5.48
N ASN A 272 10.76 -12.88 4.71
CA ASN A 272 9.96 -14.07 5.00
C ASN A 272 10.79 -15.35 4.91
N MET A 273 11.56 -15.53 3.83
CA MET A 273 12.36 -16.74 3.64
C MET A 273 13.49 -16.84 4.66
N TRP A 274 14.09 -15.71 5.06
CA TRP A 274 15.06 -15.67 6.15
C TRP A 274 14.43 -16.08 7.48
N ALA A 275 13.29 -15.50 7.85
CA ALA A 275 12.58 -15.85 9.09
C ALA A 275 12.18 -17.33 9.08
N PHE A 276 11.55 -17.80 8.00
CA PHE A 276 11.09 -19.17 7.84
C PHE A 276 12.23 -20.18 7.86
N TRP A 277 13.35 -19.90 7.20
CA TRP A 277 14.50 -20.80 7.18
C TRP A 277 15.10 -21.03 8.57
N ASN A 278 15.07 -20.00 9.43
CA ASN A 278 15.58 -20.09 10.79
C ASN A 278 14.65 -20.89 11.70
N VAL A 279 13.35 -20.54 11.76
CA VAL A 279 12.40 -21.22 12.66
C VAL A 279 11.90 -22.55 12.10
N GLY A 280 11.70 -22.64 10.78
CA GLY A 280 11.12 -23.79 10.08
C GLY A 280 11.99 -25.03 10.21
N ARG A 281 13.31 -24.93 9.94
CA ARG A 281 14.22 -26.09 10.05
C ARG A 281 14.25 -26.69 11.45
N LEU A 282 14.19 -25.85 12.48
CA LEU A 282 14.18 -26.31 13.86
C LEU A 282 12.84 -26.96 14.21
N THR A 283 11.74 -26.29 13.86
CA THR A 283 10.38 -26.77 14.15
C THR A 283 10.03 -28.04 13.37
N GLU A 284 10.50 -28.17 12.13
CA GLU A 284 10.34 -29.38 11.30
C GLU A 284 11.01 -30.59 11.94
N ARG A 285 12.21 -30.41 12.52
CA ARG A 285 12.88 -31.49 13.25
C ARG A 285 12.17 -31.83 14.56
N LEU A 286 11.56 -30.83 15.20
CA LEU A 286 10.81 -31.04 16.44
C LEU A 286 9.49 -31.77 16.20
N TYR A 287 8.74 -31.47 15.15
CA TYR A 287 7.43 -32.07 14.86
C TYR A 287 7.48 -33.25 13.88
N GLY A 288 8.53 -33.35 13.07
CA GLY A 288 8.63 -34.26 11.93
C GLY A 288 8.02 -33.66 10.66
N ASN A 289 8.54 -34.08 9.50
CA ASN A 289 8.28 -33.46 8.18
C ASN A 289 6.79 -33.31 7.85
N TRP A 290 5.99 -34.39 7.99
CA TRP A 290 4.57 -34.36 7.62
C TRP A 290 3.68 -33.60 8.60
N CYS A 291 3.97 -33.69 9.91
CA CYS A 291 3.27 -32.88 10.91
C CYS A 291 3.61 -31.40 10.74
N PHE A 292 4.85 -31.08 10.40
CA PHE A 292 5.28 -29.72 10.07
C PHE A 292 4.60 -29.19 8.79
N ALA A 293 4.51 -29.99 7.73
CA ALA A 293 3.78 -29.63 6.53
C ALA A 293 2.31 -29.32 6.85
N PHE A 294 1.65 -30.18 7.63
CA PHE A 294 0.28 -29.94 8.10
C PHE A 294 0.18 -28.64 8.91
N LEU A 295 1.08 -28.41 9.88
CA LEU A 295 1.10 -27.18 10.68
C LEU A 295 1.23 -25.93 9.80
N TYR A 296 2.12 -25.96 8.80
CA TYR A 296 2.31 -24.85 7.88
C TYR A 296 1.03 -24.55 7.08
N PHE A 297 0.46 -25.56 6.42
CA PHE A 297 -0.71 -25.36 5.56
C PHE A 297 -2.01 -25.11 6.35
N ALA A 298 -2.21 -25.78 7.48
CA ALA A 298 -3.40 -25.56 8.33
C ALA A 298 -3.36 -24.18 8.98
N SER A 299 -2.21 -23.75 9.51
CA SER A 299 -2.07 -22.39 10.07
C SER A 299 -2.15 -21.34 8.96
N GLY A 300 -1.64 -21.63 7.76
CA GLY A 300 -1.80 -20.78 6.58
C GLY A 300 -3.26 -20.59 6.18
N LEU A 301 -4.01 -21.68 6.07
CA LEU A 301 -5.44 -21.67 5.78
C LEU A 301 -6.22 -20.85 6.83
N LEU A 302 -5.98 -21.12 8.11
CA LEU A 302 -6.66 -20.42 9.21
C LEU A 302 -6.24 -18.94 9.31
N SER A 303 -5.00 -18.62 8.96
CA SER A 303 -4.51 -17.24 8.80
C SER A 303 -5.24 -16.49 7.68
N SER A 304 -5.33 -17.08 6.49
CA SER A 304 -6.06 -16.49 5.34
C SER A 304 -7.54 -16.26 5.68
N LEU A 305 -8.15 -17.21 6.40
CA LEU A 305 -9.53 -17.09 6.87
C LEU A 305 -9.69 -16.03 7.97
N ALA A 306 -8.73 -15.90 8.88
CA ALA A 306 -8.75 -14.87 9.92
C ALA A 306 -8.63 -13.46 9.32
N SER A 307 -7.82 -13.28 8.28
CA SER A 307 -7.75 -12.05 7.50
C SER A 307 -9.13 -11.70 6.91
N ILE A 308 -9.76 -12.62 6.16
CA ILE A 308 -11.08 -12.39 5.54
C ILE A 308 -12.15 -12.10 6.61
N ALA A 309 -12.12 -12.80 7.74
CA ALA A 309 -13.06 -12.59 8.83
C ALA A 309 -12.88 -11.22 9.51
N TRP A 310 -11.63 -10.72 9.58
CA TRP A 310 -11.29 -9.44 10.18
C TRP A 310 -11.61 -8.27 9.26
N ASP A 311 -11.05 -8.27 8.06
CA ASP A 311 -11.30 -7.32 6.97
C ASP A 311 -11.24 -8.06 5.62
N PRO A 312 -12.38 -8.30 4.98
CA PRO A 312 -12.44 -9.01 3.70
C PRO A 312 -11.88 -8.23 2.51
N THR A 313 -11.78 -6.91 2.62
CA THR A 313 -11.38 -6.03 1.53
C THR A 313 -9.87 -5.81 1.51
N HIS A 314 -9.20 -6.21 2.58
CA HIS A 314 -7.77 -6.25 2.65
C HIS A 314 -7.24 -7.40 1.77
N SER A 315 -6.46 -7.05 0.74
CA SER A 315 -5.78 -8.05 -0.08
C SER A 315 -4.57 -8.59 0.67
N THR A 316 -4.46 -9.91 0.78
CA THR A 316 -3.37 -10.58 1.49
C THR A 316 -2.52 -11.45 0.59
N VAL A 317 -1.22 -11.35 0.81
CA VAL A 317 -0.19 -12.19 0.20
C VAL A 317 0.93 -12.46 1.20
N GLY A 318 1.68 -13.52 0.96
CA GLY A 318 2.95 -13.80 1.62
C GLY A 318 2.87 -14.98 2.58
N ALA A 319 4.03 -15.59 2.77
CA ALA A 319 4.20 -16.73 3.67
C ALA A 319 4.11 -16.33 5.16
N SER A 320 3.99 -15.03 5.48
CA SER A 320 4.08 -14.50 6.83
C SER A 320 3.03 -15.10 7.78
N GLY A 321 1.77 -15.26 7.36
CA GLY A 321 0.72 -15.94 8.14
C GLY A 321 1.12 -17.36 8.59
N PRO A 322 1.43 -18.28 7.66
CA PRO A 322 1.99 -19.59 7.97
C PRO A 322 3.26 -19.55 8.83
N ILE A 323 4.17 -18.61 8.58
CA ILE A 323 5.41 -18.44 9.36
C ILE A 323 5.08 -18.10 10.82
N PHE A 324 4.13 -17.19 11.06
CA PHE A 324 3.62 -16.91 12.40
C PHE A 324 2.98 -18.15 13.04
N GLY A 325 2.30 -18.98 12.26
CA GLY A 325 1.85 -20.30 12.72
C GLY A 325 2.98 -21.23 13.14
N ILE A 326 4.08 -21.26 12.39
CA ILE A 326 5.27 -22.02 12.79
C ILE A 326 5.91 -21.43 14.05
N PHE A 327 5.97 -20.11 14.22
CA PHE A 327 6.38 -19.49 15.48
C PHE A 327 5.44 -19.86 16.63
N GLY A 328 4.13 -19.91 16.38
CA GLY A 328 3.12 -20.36 17.34
C GLY A 328 3.35 -21.81 17.76
N ALA A 329 3.56 -22.71 16.81
CA ALA A 329 3.87 -24.11 17.09
C ALA A 329 5.20 -24.27 17.84
N PHE A 330 6.20 -23.46 17.50
CA PHE A 330 7.47 -23.44 18.22
C PHE A 330 7.29 -22.99 19.68
N LEU A 331 6.51 -21.92 19.92
CA LEU A 331 6.11 -21.51 21.27
C LEU A 331 5.27 -22.59 21.98
N ALA A 332 4.40 -23.31 21.29
CA ALA A 332 3.68 -24.42 21.91
C ALA A 332 4.62 -25.53 22.40
N CYS A 333 5.61 -25.90 21.58
CA CYS A 333 6.64 -26.87 21.94
C CYS A 333 7.44 -26.44 23.18
N LEU A 334 7.83 -25.17 23.24
CA LEU A 334 8.61 -24.63 24.34
C LEU A 334 7.80 -24.45 25.64
N ALA A 335 6.48 -24.24 25.56
CA ALA A 335 5.56 -24.14 26.70
C ALA A 335 5.11 -25.51 27.24
N HIS A 336 5.39 -26.59 26.50
CA HIS A 336 4.85 -27.90 26.82
C HIS A 336 5.41 -28.42 28.17
N PRO A 337 4.56 -28.85 29.13
CA PRO A 337 4.97 -29.18 30.51
C PRO A 337 6.00 -30.31 30.64
N ARG A 338 6.10 -31.19 29.63
CA ARG A 338 6.97 -32.37 29.64
C ARG A 338 8.44 -32.09 29.23
N HIS A 339 8.88 -30.82 29.19
CA HIS A 339 10.26 -30.36 29.00
C HIS A 339 11.13 -31.23 28.05
N TYR A 340 10.67 -31.46 26.82
CA TYR A 340 11.43 -32.20 25.81
C TYR A 340 12.68 -31.43 25.32
N VAL A 341 12.69 -30.11 25.54
CA VAL A 341 13.80 -29.21 25.29
C VAL A 341 14.31 -28.69 26.65
N PRO A 342 15.63 -28.70 26.90
CA PRO A 342 16.21 -28.20 28.15
C PRO A 342 15.82 -26.75 28.48
N ALA A 343 15.52 -26.46 29.75
CA ALA A 343 15.03 -25.15 30.20
C ALA A 343 15.97 -23.97 29.88
N SER A 344 17.29 -24.20 29.83
CA SER A 344 18.30 -23.21 29.47
C SER A 344 18.19 -22.79 28.00
N ILE A 345 17.83 -23.72 27.12
CA ILE A 345 17.61 -23.53 25.69
C ILE A 345 16.24 -22.89 25.47
N VAL A 346 15.21 -23.38 26.17
CA VAL A 346 13.85 -22.83 26.14
C VAL A 346 13.86 -21.33 26.44
N ARG A 347 14.53 -20.89 27.51
CA ARG A 347 14.53 -19.47 27.92
C ARG A 347 15.08 -18.53 26.85
N VAL A 348 16.18 -18.92 26.18
CA VAL A 348 16.81 -18.09 25.13
C VAL A 348 15.91 -18.01 23.90
N TYR A 349 15.44 -19.15 23.41
CA TYR A 349 14.59 -19.19 22.22
C TYR A 349 13.22 -18.54 22.47
N TRP A 350 12.64 -18.72 23.66
CA TRP A 350 11.36 -18.11 24.04
C TRP A 350 11.41 -16.59 23.99
N LEU A 351 12.41 -15.99 24.64
CA LEU A 351 12.58 -14.53 24.66
C LEU A 351 12.82 -13.97 23.27
N SER A 352 13.71 -14.60 22.48
CA SER A 352 13.98 -14.13 21.11
C SER A 352 12.78 -14.25 20.18
N THR A 353 12.01 -15.35 20.29
CA THR A 353 10.82 -15.56 19.47
C THR A 353 9.72 -14.60 19.87
N LEU A 354 9.47 -14.40 21.17
CA LEU A 354 8.46 -13.47 21.65
C LEU A 354 8.80 -12.02 21.27
N ALA A 355 10.06 -11.61 21.42
CA ALA A 355 10.52 -10.29 21.00
C ALA A 355 10.33 -10.08 19.49
N PHE A 356 10.66 -11.08 18.66
CA PHE A 356 10.47 -11.02 17.21
C PHE A 356 8.97 -10.92 16.84
N VAL A 357 8.12 -11.76 17.43
CA VAL A 357 6.66 -11.73 17.20
C VAL A 357 6.07 -10.38 17.62
N ALA A 358 6.42 -9.89 18.81
CA ALA A 358 5.94 -8.61 19.31
C ALA A 358 6.40 -7.46 18.42
N PHE A 359 7.67 -7.42 18.02
CA PHE A 359 8.20 -6.41 17.11
C PHE A 359 7.46 -6.39 15.78
N ASN A 360 7.22 -7.54 15.15
CA ASN A 360 6.52 -7.60 13.86
C ASN A 360 5.05 -7.21 13.97
N LEU A 361 4.34 -7.63 15.03
CA LEU A 361 2.95 -7.23 15.24
C LEU A 361 2.83 -5.72 15.49
N VAL A 362 3.70 -5.14 16.33
CA VAL A 362 3.75 -3.69 16.56
C VAL A 362 4.05 -2.95 15.27
N ASN A 363 5.01 -3.43 14.48
CA ASN A 363 5.34 -2.84 13.19
C ASN A 363 4.15 -2.92 12.20
N GLY A 364 3.43 -4.04 12.19
CA GLY A 364 2.22 -4.23 11.40
C GLY A 364 1.04 -3.37 11.85
N PHE A 365 0.99 -2.95 13.12
CA PHE A 365 0.02 -1.96 13.57
C PHE A 365 0.37 -0.53 13.12
N GLN A 366 1.64 -0.25 12.83
CA GLN A 366 2.13 1.09 12.47
C GLN A 366 2.16 1.34 10.95
N HIS A 367 2.17 0.31 10.12
CA HIS A 367 2.32 0.43 8.67
C HIS A 367 1.13 -0.17 7.92
N SER A 368 0.53 0.60 7.01
CA SER A 368 -0.50 0.13 6.09
C SER A 368 0.07 -0.90 5.11
N GLY A 369 -0.61 -2.04 4.94
CA GLY A 369 -0.21 -3.13 4.04
C GLY A 369 0.34 -4.39 4.73
N ILE A 370 0.41 -4.41 6.06
CA ILE A 370 0.73 -5.63 6.84
C ILE A 370 -0.56 -6.17 7.46
N ASP A 371 -0.91 -7.42 7.14
CA ASP A 371 -2.10 -8.06 7.69
C ASP A 371 -1.84 -8.70 9.07
N ASN A 372 -2.06 -7.92 10.12
CA ASN A 372 -1.95 -8.40 11.49
C ASN A 372 -3.03 -9.44 11.86
N ALA A 373 -4.19 -9.44 11.21
CA ALA A 373 -5.22 -10.45 11.47
C ALA A 373 -4.78 -11.83 10.96
N ALA A 374 -4.13 -11.87 9.80
CA ALA A 374 -3.44 -13.05 9.29
C ALA A 374 -2.35 -13.51 10.26
N HIS A 375 -1.47 -12.61 10.72
CA HIS A 375 -0.39 -12.96 11.66
C HIS A 375 -0.90 -13.52 12.98
N VAL A 376 -1.89 -12.88 13.59
CA VAL A 376 -2.51 -13.34 14.84
C VAL A 376 -3.25 -14.67 14.63
N GLY A 377 -4.01 -14.79 13.54
CA GLY A 377 -4.71 -16.04 13.19
C GLY A 377 -3.75 -17.21 12.99
N GLY A 378 -2.65 -16.97 12.27
CA GLY A 378 -1.56 -17.93 12.11
C GLY A 378 -0.94 -18.31 13.46
N LEU A 379 -0.51 -17.32 14.26
CA LEU A 379 0.14 -17.54 15.56
C LEU A 379 -0.72 -18.37 16.52
N VAL A 380 -2.00 -18.01 16.67
CA VAL A 380 -2.94 -18.70 17.57
C VAL A 380 -3.23 -20.11 17.08
N SER A 381 -3.52 -20.29 15.79
CA SER A 381 -3.79 -21.61 15.22
C SER A 381 -2.57 -22.53 15.33
N GLY A 382 -1.38 -22.02 14.99
CA GLY A 382 -0.13 -22.75 15.14
C GLY A 382 0.20 -23.12 16.57
N PHE A 383 -0.07 -22.25 17.54
CA PHE A 383 0.11 -22.55 18.97
C PHE A 383 -0.84 -23.67 19.43
N VAL A 384 -2.13 -23.56 19.12
CA VAL A 384 -3.13 -24.57 19.50
C VAL A 384 -2.85 -25.92 18.84
N LEU A 385 -2.64 -25.94 17.53
CA LEU A 385 -2.31 -27.16 16.79
C LEU A 385 -0.97 -27.74 17.23
N GLY A 386 0.01 -26.88 17.52
CA GLY A 386 1.32 -27.26 18.03
C GLY A 386 1.24 -27.95 19.39
N LEU A 387 0.36 -27.53 20.29
CA LEU A 387 0.14 -28.19 21.59
C LEU A 387 -0.44 -29.60 21.41
N VAL A 388 -1.40 -29.75 20.49
CA VAL A 388 -2.09 -31.03 20.22
C VAL A 388 -1.17 -32.03 19.51
N LEU A 389 -0.39 -31.56 18.53
CA LEU A 389 0.48 -32.40 17.70
C LEU A 389 1.84 -32.67 18.35
N MET A 390 2.14 -32.07 19.50
CA MET A 390 3.43 -32.28 20.16
C MET A 390 3.57 -33.72 20.65
N ARG A 391 4.68 -34.35 20.29
CA ARG A 391 5.00 -35.73 20.68
C ARG A 391 6.38 -35.84 21.33
N PRO A 392 6.56 -36.76 22.30
CA PRO A 392 7.88 -37.05 22.86
C PRO A 392 8.95 -37.24 21.78
N LEU A 393 10.18 -36.79 22.07
CA LEU A 393 11.37 -36.96 21.22
C LEU A 393 11.98 -38.37 21.32
N GLN A 394 11.15 -39.38 21.60
CA GLN A 394 11.56 -40.78 21.71
C GLN A 394 11.30 -41.50 20.37
N PRO A 395 12.30 -42.19 19.77
CA PRO A 395 12.14 -42.87 18.49
C PRO A 395 10.98 -43.89 18.47
N GLU A 396 10.79 -44.62 19.55
CA GLU A 396 9.79 -45.70 19.68
C GLU A 396 8.37 -45.13 19.64
N VAL A 397 8.17 -43.99 20.30
CA VAL A 397 6.89 -43.28 20.28
C VAL A 397 6.63 -42.74 18.87
N ARG A 398 7.64 -42.15 18.21
CA ARG A 398 7.47 -41.53 16.89
C ARG A 398 7.32 -42.53 15.74
N ALA A 399 7.76 -43.77 15.91
CA ALA A 399 7.55 -44.85 14.94
C ALA A 399 6.06 -45.17 14.72
N HIS A 400 5.21 -44.93 15.72
CA HIS A 400 3.77 -45.18 15.64
C HIS A 400 3.00 -43.97 15.11
N PHE A 401 1.98 -44.21 14.29
CA PHE A 401 1.07 -43.15 13.83
C PHE A 401 0.20 -42.64 14.98
N ALA A 402 0.18 -41.32 15.21
CA ALA A 402 -0.55 -40.68 16.29
C ALA A 402 -2.01 -40.41 15.92
N LEU A 403 -2.81 -41.46 15.74
CA LEU A 403 -4.21 -41.33 15.30
C LEU A 403 -5.02 -40.32 16.16
N PRO A 404 -4.98 -40.35 17.51
CA PRO A 404 -5.76 -39.41 18.33
C PRO A 404 -5.34 -37.95 18.18
N GLN A 405 -4.03 -37.67 18.11
CA GLN A 405 -3.52 -36.31 17.92
C GLN A 405 -3.84 -35.80 16.51
N SER A 406 -3.69 -36.65 15.49
CA SER A 406 -4.04 -36.33 14.11
C SER A 406 -5.53 -36.04 13.95
N THR A 407 -6.41 -36.85 14.54
CA THR A 407 -7.86 -36.62 14.47
C THR A 407 -8.28 -35.36 15.23
N ALA A 408 -7.70 -35.10 16.42
CA ALA A 408 -7.95 -33.88 17.17
C ALA A 408 -7.48 -32.62 16.40
N ALA A 409 -6.30 -32.67 15.78
CA ALA A 409 -5.79 -31.55 14.99
C ALA A 409 -6.64 -31.28 13.73
N LEU A 410 -7.11 -32.33 13.05
CA LEU A 410 -8.04 -32.22 11.92
C LEU A 410 -9.39 -31.64 12.38
N ALA A 411 -9.93 -32.11 13.51
CA ALA A 411 -11.18 -31.60 14.06
C ALA A 411 -11.09 -30.11 14.44
N LEU A 412 -10.00 -29.69 15.09
CA LEU A 412 -9.77 -28.28 15.42
C LEU A 412 -9.61 -27.40 14.18
N THR A 413 -8.90 -27.90 13.16
CA THR A 413 -8.78 -27.21 11.87
C THR A 413 -10.14 -27.07 11.20
N ALA A 414 -10.93 -28.15 11.17
CA ALA A 414 -12.29 -28.13 10.63
C ALA A 414 -13.21 -27.18 11.41
N LEU A 415 -13.13 -27.16 12.74
CA LEU A 415 -13.88 -26.21 13.58
C LEU A 415 -13.48 -24.77 13.31
N GLY A 416 -12.18 -24.48 13.17
CA GLY A 416 -11.68 -23.15 12.79
C GLY A 416 -12.19 -22.73 11.41
N VAL A 417 -12.16 -23.63 10.44
CA VAL A 417 -12.73 -23.41 9.10
C VAL A 417 -14.23 -23.17 9.18
N LEU A 418 -14.99 -23.97 9.94
CA LEU A 418 -16.44 -23.80 10.11
C LEU A 418 -16.80 -22.49 10.82
N ALA A 419 -16.04 -22.09 11.84
CA ALA A 419 -16.24 -20.81 12.53
C ALA A 419 -15.96 -19.62 11.60
N ALA A 420 -14.87 -19.69 10.82
CA ALA A 420 -14.58 -18.70 9.79
C ALA A 420 -15.66 -18.68 8.70
N LEU A 421 -16.10 -19.84 8.20
CA LEU A 421 -17.18 -19.94 7.22
C LEU A 421 -18.51 -19.46 7.78
N TRP A 422 -18.80 -19.65 9.06
CA TRP A 422 -20.01 -19.12 9.70
C TRP A 422 -19.95 -17.59 9.79
N GLN A 423 -18.81 -17.04 10.22
CA GLN A 423 -18.56 -15.60 10.20
C GLN A 423 -18.69 -15.07 8.75
N VAL A 424 -18.10 -15.76 7.77
CA VAL A 424 -18.14 -15.45 6.32
C VAL A 424 -19.53 -15.67 5.68
N ARG A 425 -20.38 -16.55 6.21
CA ARG A 425 -21.79 -16.69 5.76
C ARG A 425 -22.68 -15.62 6.37
N GLY A 426 -22.47 -15.25 7.63
CA GLY A 426 -23.11 -14.11 8.31
C GLY A 426 -22.67 -12.74 7.78
N ILE A 427 -21.67 -12.77 6.89
CA ILE A 427 -21.07 -11.66 6.17
C ILE A 427 -21.90 -11.27 4.92
N GLY A 428 -22.89 -12.07 4.52
CA GLY A 428 -23.75 -11.79 3.37
C GLY A 428 -23.31 -12.57 2.13
N SER A 429 -23.41 -13.90 2.18
CA SER A 429 -23.27 -14.75 0.99
C SER A 429 -24.48 -14.70 0.05
N GLN A 430 -25.46 -13.85 0.33
CA GLN A 430 -26.54 -13.56 -0.61
C GLN A 430 -26.06 -12.39 -1.45
N LEU A 431 -25.63 -12.72 -2.67
CA LEU A 431 -25.41 -11.76 -3.75
C LEU A 431 -26.58 -10.76 -3.78
N GLY A 432 -26.31 -9.52 -4.17
CA GLY A 432 -27.37 -8.52 -4.30
C GLY A 432 -28.37 -8.89 -5.36
N PRO A 433 -29.57 -8.28 -5.36
CA PRO A 433 -30.46 -8.46 -6.48
C PRO A 433 -29.80 -8.18 -7.85
N PRO A 434 -28.98 -7.11 -8.02
CA PRO A 434 -28.20 -6.92 -9.25
C PRO A 434 -27.23 -8.06 -9.55
N GLU A 435 -26.41 -8.47 -8.57
CA GLU A 435 -25.42 -9.53 -8.76
C GLU A 435 -26.05 -10.91 -9.01
N GLN A 436 -27.15 -11.24 -8.33
CA GLN A 436 -27.94 -12.45 -8.57
C GLN A 436 -28.51 -12.44 -9.99
N TYR A 437 -29.06 -11.31 -10.42
CA TYR A 437 -29.59 -11.13 -11.76
C TYR A 437 -28.50 -11.36 -12.80
N LEU A 438 -27.36 -10.67 -12.69
CA LEU A 438 -26.24 -10.79 -13.63
C LEU A 438 -25.67 -12.20 -13.69
N ARG A 439 -25.57 -12.87 -12.54
CA ARG A 439 -25.11 -14.27 -12.49
C ARG A 439 -26.09 -15.22 -13.18
N ALA A 440 -27.39 -15.03 -13.00
CA ALA A 440 -28.42 -15.80 -13.69
C ALA A 440 -28.44 -15.52 -15.22
N HIS A 441 -27.98 -14.33 -15.63
CA HIS A 441 -27.89 -13.90 -17.02
C HIS A 441 -26.44 -13.86 -17.52
N SER A 442 -25.58 -14.80 -17.11
CA SER A 442 -24.18 -14.85 -17.58
C SER A 442 -24.06 -15.01 -19.10
N TRP A 443 -25.08 -15.57 -19.75
CA TRP A 443 -25.18 -15.63 -21.22
C TRP A 443 -25.21 -14.22 -21.85
N TYR A 444 -25.89 -13.27 -21.20
CA TYR A 444 -25.99 -11.88 -21.64
C TYR A 444 -24.64 -11.19 -21.50
N LEU A 445 -24.01 -11.29 -20.32
CA LEU A 445 -22.69 -10.69 -20.07
C LEU A 445 -21.62 -11.21 -21.03
N ASN A 446 -21.58 -12.54 -21.26
CA ASN A 446 -20.63 -13.13 -22.19
C ASN A 446 -20.89 -12.69 -23.64
N GLY A 447 -22.17 -12.60 -24.03
CA GLY A 447 -22.58 -12.15 -25.34
C GLY A 447 -22.27 -10.68 -25.59
N GLU A 448 -22.56 -9.81 -24.63
CA GLU A 448 -22.23 -8.39 -24.62
C GLU A 448 -20.73 -8.19 -24.74
N ALA A 449 -19.93 -8.87 -23.91
CA ALA A 449 -18.48 -8.78 -23.96
C ALA A 449 -17.91 -9.24 -25.31
N SER A 450 -18.51 -10.26 -25.93
CA SER A 450 -18.13 -10.69 -27.27
C SER A 450 -18.50 -9.66 -28.32
N ASN A 451 -19.71 -9.11 -28.26
CA ASN A 451 -20.20 -8.09 -29.19
C ASN A 451 -19.41 -6.78 -29.08
N LEU A 452 -19.02 -6.39 -27.87
CA LEU A 452 -18.17 -5.23 -27.61
C LEU A 452 -16.78 -5.38 -28.24
N ARG A 453 -16.17 -6.58 -28.18
CA ARG A 453 -14.89 -6.84 -28.85
C ARG A 453 -15.02 -6.69 -30.36
N GLU A 454 -16.09 -7.21 -30.96
CA GLU A 454 -16.31 -7.05 -32.40
C GLU A 454 -16.57 -5.61 -32.80
N TRP A 455 -17.34 -4.87 -32.01
CA TRP A 455 -17.48 -3.42 -32.20
C TRP A 455 -16.13 -2.71 -32.15
N GLN A 456 -15.29 -3.01 -31.16
CA GLN A 456 -13.97 -2.38 -31.02
C GLN A 456 -13.06 -2.69 -32.21
N ASP A 457 -13.04 -3.92 -32.72
CA ASP A 457 -12.29 -4.28 -33.93
C ASP A 457 -12.79 -3.50 -35.14
N LEU A 458 -14.10 -3.49 -35.37
CA LEU A 458 -14.72 -2.77 -36.48
C LEU A 458 -14.46 -1.26 -36.41
N ALA A 459 -14.54 -0.66 -35.22
CA ALA A 459 -14.27 0.76 -35.01
C ALA A 459 -12.81 1.12 -35.30
N VAL A 460 -11.85 0.28 -34.88
CA VAL A 460 -10.42 0.47 -35.20
C VAL A 460 -10.18 0.37 -36.70
N ARG A 461 -10.78 -0.63 -37.35
CA ARG A 461 -10.66 -0.84 -38.80
C ARG A 461 -11.28 0.29 -39.61
N ALA A 462 -12.44 0.78 -39.21
CA ALA A 462 -13.09 1.94 -39.83
C ALA A 462 -12.25 3.21 -39.61
N GLY A 463 -11.76 3.44 -38.40
CA GLY A 463 -10.90 4.58 -38.08
C GLY A 463 -9.56 4.57 -38.83
N ALA A 464 -9.05 3.39 -39.19
CA ALA A 464 -7.87 3.22 -40.03
C ALA A 464 -8.17 3.34 -41.54
N GLY A 465 -9.44 3.53 -41.94
CA GLY A 465 -9.86 3.56 -43.34
C GLY A 465 -9.79 2.20 -44.05
N SER A 466 -9.67 1.10 -43.30
CA SER A 466 -9.51 -0.26 -43.85
C SER A 466 -10.82 -0.93 -44.26
N ILE A 467 -11.96 -0.37 -43.86
CA ILE A 467 -13.32 -0.76 -44.29
C ILE A 467 -14.11 0.52 -44.60
N SER A 468 -15.00 0.44 -45.59
CA SER A 468 -15.89 1.57 -45.91
C SER A 468 -17.05 1.65 -44.93
N ASP A 469 -17.73 2.81 -44.87
CA ASP A 469 -18.93 2.99 -44.04
C ASP A 469 -20.06 2.01 -44.42
N ALA A 470 -20.19 1.69 -45.71
CA ALA A 470 -21.13 0.67 -46.20
C ALA A 470 -20.74 -0.75 -45.76
N GLU A 471 -19.44 -1.09 -45.75
CA GLU A 471 -18.98 -2.37 -45.20
C GLU A 471 -19.19 -2.42 -43.68
N LEU A 472 -18.90 -1.33 -42.96
CA LEU A 472 -19.15 -1.21 -41.52
C LEU A 472 -20.64 -1.45 -41.21
N ALA A 473 -21.55 -0.82 -41.96
CA ALA A 473 -22.99 -1.02 -41.83
C ALA A 473 -23.40 -2.48 -42.07
N ALA A 474 -22.87 -3.12 -43.12
CA ALA A 474 -23.15 -4.53 -43.40
C ALA A 474 -22.64 -5.46 -42.29
N ARG A 475 -21.47 -5.18 -41.71
CA ARG A 475 -20.93 -5.92 -40.55
C ARG A 475 -21.79 -5.74 -39.32
N PHE A 476 -22.32 -4.54 -39.08
CA PHE A 476 -23.25 -4.29 -37.99
C PHE A 476 -24.53 -5.14 -38.11
N ASP A 477 -25.15 -5.15 -39.28
CA ASP A 477 -26.35 -5.95 -39.53
C ASP A 477 -26.11 -7.46 -39.37
N GLN A 478 -24.92 -7.96 -39.74
CA GLN A 478 -24.59 -9.38 -39.69
C GLN A 478 -24.06 -9.86 -38.34
N GLN A 479 -23.27 -9.03 -37.63
CA GLN A 479 -22.46 -9.46 -36.47
C GLN A 479 -22.89 -8.78 -35.17
N ILE A 480 -23.39 -7.54 -35.22
CA ILE A 480 -23.69 -6.74 -34.01
C ILE A 480 -25.18 -6.78 -33.65
N VAL A 481 -26.05 -6.38 -34.58
CA VAL A 481 -27.50 -6.24 -34.38
C VAL A 481 -28.21 -7.54 -33.93
N PRO A 482 -27.87 -8.74 -34.46
CA PRO A 482 -28.59 -9.97 -34.12
C PRO A 482 -28.54 -10.32 -32.62
N PHE A 483 -27.39 -10.07 -31.96
CA PHE A 483 -27.25 -10.30 -30.52
C PHE A 483 -28.16 -9.37 -29.72
N TRP A 484 -28.08 -8.06 -29.96
CA TRP A 484 -28.89 -7.07 -29.22
C TRP A 484 -30.38 -7.26 -29.44
N LYS A 485 -30.79 -7.65 -30.65
CA LYS A 485 -32.20 -8.02 -30.94
C LYS A 485 -32.64 -9.22 -30.11
N SER A 486 -31.87 -10.30 -30.15
CA SER A 486 -32.18 -11.53 -29.39
C SER A 486 -32.19 -11.26 -27.87
N ALA A 487 -31.23 -10.50 -27.38
CA ALA A 487 -31.13 -10.11 -25.98
C ALA A 487 -32.34 -9.27 -25.54
N SER A 488 -32.71 -8.25 -26.32
CA SER A 488 -33.87 -7.39 -26.04
C SER A 488 -35.15 -8.20 -25.91
N GLU A 489 -35.41 -9.08 -26.88
CA GLU A 489 -36.63 -9.91 -26.90
C GLU A 489 -36.66 -10.91 -25.74
N ARG A 490 -35.51 -11.52 -25.42
CA ARG A 490 -35.42 -12.51 -24.34
C ARG A 490 -35.59 -11.87 -22.97
N LEU A 491 -34.82 -10.83 -22.66
CA LEU A 491 -34.85 -10.16 -21.36
C LEU A 491 -36.22 -9.51 -21.09
N GLN A 492 -36.86 -8.95 -22.13
CA GLN A 492 -38.20 -8.39 -21.99
C GLN A 492 -39.26 -9.45 -21.65
N ARG A 493 -39.15 -10.68 -22.20
CA ARG A 493 -40.05 -11.79 -21.83
C ARG A 493 -39.81 -12.26 -20.40
N GLU A 494 -38.55 -12.34 -19.98
CA GLU A 494 -38.15 -12.79 -18.64
C GLU A 494 -38.54 -11.77 -17.55
N GLN A 495 -38.74 -10.50 -17.88
CA GLN A 495 -39.03 -9.42 -16.92
C GLN A 495 -40.21 -9.71 -15.97
N SER A 496 -41.27 -10.35 -16.47
CA SER A 496 -42.46 -10.66 -15.64
C SER A 496 -42.25 -11.84 -14.69
N THR A 497 -41.28 -12.72 -14.98
CA THR A 497 -40.97 -13.91 -14.17
C THR A 497 -39.85 -13.65 -13.16
N LEU A 498 -39.19 -12.49 -13.21
CA LEU A 498 -38.15 -12.11 -12.26
C LEU A 498 -38.68 -11.99 -10.81
N PRO A 499 -37.86 -12.40 -9.81
CA PRO A 499 -38.13 -12.10 -8.41
C PRO A 499 -38.37 -10.60 -8.19
N PRO A 500 -39.30 -10.17 -7.32
CA PRO A 500 -39.61 -8.76 -7.11
C PRO A 500 -38.39 -7.86 -6.86
N ALA A 501 -37.42 -8.36 -6.08
CA ALA A 501 -36.19 -7.62 -5.76
C ALA A 501 -35.27 -7.38 -6.98
N GLN A 502 -35.41 -8.15 -8.05
CA GLN A 502 -34.58 -8.03 -9.26
C GLN A 502 -35.28 -7.26 -10.39
N ARG A 503 -36.57 -6.95 -10.27
CA ARG A 503 -37.36 -6.36 -11.37
C ARG A 503 -36.86 -4.98 -11.77
N ASP A 504 -36.54 -4.13 -10.79
CA ASP A 504 -36.10 -2.76 -11.08
C ASP A 504 -34.75 -2.77 -11.81
N PHE A 505 -33.80 -3.57 -11.35
CA PHE A 505 -32.52 -3.75 -12.02
C PHE A 505 -32.68 -4.39 -13.41
N GLY A 506 -33.49 -5.44 -13.53
CA GLY A 506 -33.79 -6.08 -14.82
C GLY A 506 -34.44 -5.12 -15.82
N ALA A 507 -35.30 -4.20 -15.36
CA ALA A 507 -35.91 -3.18 -16.21
C ALA A 507 -34.86 -2.22 -16.78
N LEU A 508 -33.85 -1.84 -15.99
CA LEU A 508 -32.73 -1.02 -16.45
C LEU A 508 -31.89 -1.73 -17.51
N VAL A 509 -31.62 -3.03 -17.31
CA VAL A 509 -30.90 -3.83 -18.32
C VAL A 509 -31.71 -3.93 -19.61
N VAL A 510 -33.03 -4.12 -19.54
CA VAL A 510 -33.91 -4.10 -20.71
C VAL A 510 -33.90 -2.74 -21.42
N GLU A 511 -33.94 -1.64 -20.66
CA GLU A 511 -33.83 -0.27 -21.18
C GLU A 511 -32.51 -0.07 -21.94
N PHE A 512 -31.39 -0.42 -21.32
CA PHE A 512 -30.06 -0.34 -21.93
C PHE A 512 -29.97 -1.15 -23.22
N VAL A 513 -30.39 -2.43 -23.19
CA VAL A 513 -30.33 -3.32 -24.35
C VAL A 513 -31.16 -2.80 -25.51
N LYS A 514 -32.32 -2.19 -25.22
CA LYS A 514 -33.18 -1.58 -26.23
C LYS A 514 -32.51 -0.36 -26.88
N VAL A 515 -31.99 0.56 -26.08
CA VAL A 515 -31.31 1.76 -26.60
C VAL A 515 -30.03 1.37 -27.36
N ARG A 516 -29.29 0.35 -26.90
CA ARG A 516 -28.11 -0.17 -27.60
C ARG A 516 -28.45 -0.81 -28.94
N LEU A 517 -29.58 -1.51 -29.03
CA LEU A 517 -30.11 -2.05 -30.29
C LEU A 517 -30.47 -0.92 -31.26
N ASP A 518 -31.17 0.11 -30.77
CA ASP A 518 -31.58 1.25 -31.59
C ASP A 518 -30.35 2.04 -32.08
N TRP A 519 -29.33 2.23 -31.22
CA TRP A 519 -28.03 2.79 -31.61
C TRP A 519 -27.35 1.98 -32.71
N ALA A 520 -27.25 0.65 -32.55
CA ALA A 520 -26.59 -0.21 -33.54
C ALA A 520 -27.29 -0.16 -34.91
N ARG A 521 -28.63 -0.09 -34.91
CA ARG A 521 -29.43 0.08 -36.14
C ARG A 521 -29.23 1.46 -36.76
N ALA A 522 -29.25 2.51 -35.96
CA ALA A 522 -29.02 3.88 -36.42
C ALA A 522 -27.62 4.02 -37.05
N LEU A 523 -26.59 3.37 -36.49
CA LEU A 523 -25.24 3.38 -37.06
C LEU A 523 -25.18 2.65 -38.40
N ALA A 524 -25.81 1.48 -38.50
CA ALA A 524 -25.91 0.75 -39.76
C ALA A 524 -26.65 1.58 -40.83
N GLU A 525 -27.71 2.29 -40.45
CA GLU A 525 -28.45 3.16 -41.36
C GLU A 525 -27.66 4.40 -41.78
N ALA A 526 -26.92 5.02 -40.86
CA ALA A 526 -26.06 6.16 -41.16
C ALA A 526 -24.95 5.78 -42.14
N GLY A 527 -24.34 4.60 -41.98
CA GLY A 527 -23.32 4.09 -42.91
C GLY A 527 -23.85 3.75 -44.31
N ARG A 528 -25.17 3.58 -44.47
CA ARG A 528 -25.83 3.37 -45.77
C ARG A 528 -26.30 4.66 -46.45
N SER A 529 -26.74 5.65 -45.67
CA SER A 529 -27.55 6.78 -46.17
C SER A 529 -26.76 8.06 -46.47
N GLU A 530 -25.47 8.16 -46.12
CA GLU A 530 -24.63 9.40 -46.20
C GLU A 530 -25.33 10.67 -45.66
N ASN A 531 -26.39 10.51 -44.87
CA ASN A 531 -27.26 11.60 -44.42
C ASN A 531 -26.79 12.14 -43.06
N ALA A 532 -26.50 13.43 -42.99
CA ALA A 532 -26.08 14.11 -41.77
C ALA A 532 -27.12 14.00 -40.62
N GLN A 533 -28.42 13.90 -40.92
CA GLN A 533 -29.46 13.71 -39.91
C GLN A 533 -29.35 12.33 -39.23
N SER A 534 -28.95 11.30 -39.97
CA SER A 534 -28.73 9.95 -39.43
C SER A 534 -27.58 9.93 -38.41
N MET A 535 -26.55 10.75 -38.60
CA MET A 535 -25.41 10.82 -37.67
C MET A 535 -25.75 11.51 -36.35
N ASN A 536 -26.59 12.56 -36.37
CA ASN A 536 -27.05 13.21 -35.14
C ASN A 536 -27.86 12.25 -34.26
N GLU A 537 -28.69 11.41 -34.89
CA GLU A 537 -29.46 10.39 -34.19
C GLU A 537 -28.56 9.31 -33.57
N VAL A 538 -27.50 8.88 -34.27
CA VAL A 538 -26.47 7.97 -33.73
C VAL A 538 -25.82 8.57 -32.48
N LEU A 539 -25.42 9.84 -32.53
CA LEU A 539 -24.77 10.51 -31.39
C LEU A 539 -25.73 10.64 -30.20
N ARG A 540 -27.01 10.97 -30.44
CA ARG A 540 -28.05 11.01 -29.41
C ARG A 540 -28.23 9.65 -28.73
N LEU A 541 -28.41 8.60 -29.52
CA LEU A 541 -28.59 7.23 -29.01
C LEU A 541 -27.33 6.69 -28.31
N ALA A 542 -26.13 7.10 -28.76
CA ALA A 542 -24.88 6.78 -28.06
C ALA A 542 -24.86 7.40 -26.65
N GLN A 543 -25.22 8.68 -26.52
CA GLN A 543 -25.29 9.36 -25.23
C GLN A 543 -26.35 8.75 -24.29
N GLU A 544 -27.51 8.34 -24.82
CA GLU A 544 -28.53 7.63 -24.05
C GLU A 544 -28.05 6.25 -23.60
N THR A 545 -27.31 5.55 -24.46
CA THR A 545 -26.69 4.26 -24.13
C THR A 545 -25.68 4.40 -23.00
N ASP A 546 -24.78 5.39 -23.09
CA ASP A 546 -23.77 5.66 -22.07
C ASP A 546 -24.42 6.01 -20.73
N SER A 547 -25.51 6.79 -20.76
CA SER A 547 -26.29 7.14 -19.57
C SER A 547 -26.98 5.92 -18.94
N ALA A 548 -27.56 5.04 -19.75
CA ALA A 548 -28.17 3.80 -19.27
C ALA A 548 -27.11 2.84 -18.69
N GLN A 549 -25.94 2.73 -19.32
CA GLN A 549 -24.82 1.94 -18.83
C GLN A 549 -24.31 2.47 -17.48
N ALA A 550 -24.13 3.78 -17.35
CA ALA A 550 -23.71 4.41 -16.10
C ALA A 550 -24.68 4.14 -14.94
N ARG A 551 -26.00 4.08 -15.21
CA ARG A 551 -27.02 3.70 -14.21
C ARG A 551 -26.84 2.25 -13.75
N ILE A 552 -26.63 1.33 -14.68
CA ILE A 552 -26.41 -0.10 -14.38
C ILE A 552 -25.13 -0.27 -13.55
N GLU A 553 -24.00 0.24 -14.05
CA GLU A 553 -22.70 0.10 -13.39
C GLU A 553 -22.68 0.74 -11.99
N ARG A 554 -23.37 1.87 -11.80
CA ARG A 554 -23.53 2.47 -10.47
C ARG A 554 -24.22 1.50 -9.51
N LEU A 555 -25.33 0.88 -9.93
CA LEU A 555 -26.08 -0.06 -9.10
C LEU A 555 -25.31 -1.37 -8.88
N GLU A 556 -24.51 -1.81 -9.84
CA GLU A 556 -23.59 -2.94 -9.69
C GLU A 556 -22.53 -2.65 -8.62
N LEU A 557 -21.82 -1.52 -8.75
CA LEU A 557 -20.87 -1.09 -7.73
C LEU A 557 -21.53 -1.00 -6.37
N ARG A 558 -22.70 -0.38 -6.29
CA ARG A 558 -23.49 -0.25 -5.05
C ARG A 558 -23.82 -1.61 -4.45
N ALA A 559 -24.31 -2.56 -5.24
CA ALA A 559 -24.59 -3.92 -4.78
C ALA A 559 -23.32 -4.56 -4.23
N THR A 560 -22.23 -4.58 -4.99
CA THR A 560 -20.96 -5.15 -4.56
C THR A 560 -20.44 -4.54 -3.26
N MET A 561 -20.71 -3.26 -3.01
CA MET A 561 -20.36 -2.60 -1.75
C MET A 561 -21.36 -2.89 -0.61
N ASP A 562 -22.65 -3.05 -0.89
CA ASP A 562 -23.68 -3.39 0.11
C ASP A 562 -23.52 -4.80 0.68
N HIS A 563 -23.01 -5.73 -0.13
CA HIS A 563 -22.62 -7.08 0.31
C HIS A 563 -21.27 -7.11 1.03
N ARG A 564 -20.67 -5.94 1.29
CA ARG A 564 -19.43 -5.92 2.06
C ARG A 564 -19.61 -6.59 3.41
N PRO A 565 -18.73 -7.55 3.71
CA PRO A 565 -18.79 -8.34 4.93
C PRO A 565 -18.89 -7.47 6.18
N ARG A 566 -19.62 -7.97 7.19
CA ARG A 566 -19.51 -7.52 8.59
C ARG A 566 -18.10 -7.81 9.11
N ALA A 567 -17.13 -7.04 8.64
CA ALA A 567 -15.75 -7.07 9.08
C ALA A 567 -15.74 -6.96 10.61
N LEU A 568 -15.01 -7.85 11.30
CA LEU A 568 -14.88 -7.74 12.76
C LEU A 568 -14.27 -6.40 13.16
N SER A 569 -13.41 -5.83 12.29
CA SER A 569 -12.83 -4.49 12.42
C SER A 569 -13.88 -3.36 12.55
N ASN A 570 -15.11 -3.58 12.07
CA ASN A 570 -16.21 -2.60 12.08
C ASN A 570 -17.17 -2.80 13.27
N ARG A 571 -16.94 -3.77 14.16
CA ARG A 571 -17.77 -4.00 15.36
C ARG A 571 -17.64 -2.82 16.34
N ALA A 572 -18.73 -2.50 17.04
CA ALA A 572 -18.78 -1.39 18.00
C ALA A 572 -17.70 -1.46 19.10
N TRP A 573 -17.40 -2.67 19.60
CA TRP A 573 -16.38 -2.86 20.63
C TRP A 573 -14.95 -2.67 20.09
N VAL A 574 -14.66 -3.05 18.85
CA VAL A 574 -13.34 -2.80 18.21
C VAL A 574 -13.13 -1.30 18.00
N ARG A 575 -14.18 -0.57 17.64
CA ARG A 575 -14.14 0.90 17.56
C ARG A 575 -13.82 1.53 18.91
N THR A 576 -14.50 1.07 19.97
CA THR A 576 -14.23 1.56 21.33
C THR A 576 -12.78 1.32 21.74
N LEU A 577 -12.18 0.18 21.37
CA LEU A 577 -10.76 -0.09 21.62
C LEU A 577 -9.82 0.80 20.79
N ARG A 578 -10.18 1.15 19.55
CA ARG A 578 -9.41 2.07 18.71
C ARG A 578 -9.38 3.48 19.31
N ASP A 579 -10.51 3.93 19.85
CA ASP A 579 -10.67 5.25 20.47
C ASP A 579 -9.83 5.41 21.75
N LEU A 580 -9.43 4.31 22.38
CA LEU A 580 -8.53 4.31 23.56
C LEU A 580 -7.06 4.59 23.20
N TRP A 581 -6.67 4.57 21.92
CA TRP A 581 -5.27 4.75 21.50
C TRP A 581 -5.03 6.14 20.88
N PRO A 582 -4.28 7.05 21.54
CA PRO A 582 -4.12 8.45 21.10
C PRO A 582 -3.42 8.66 19.74
N GLY A 583 -2.82 7.61 19.15
CA GLY A 583 -2.06 7.69 17.90
C GLY A 583 -2.88 7.67 16.60
N HIS A 584 -4.20 7.49 16.67
CA HIS A 584 -5.10 7.42 15.50
C HIS A 584 -5.96 8.68 15.31
N ALA A 585 -5.47 9.85 15.73
CA ALA A 585 -6.20 11.10 15.48
C ALA A 585 -6.26 11.35 13.96
N TRP A 586 -7.47 11.31 13.40
CA TRP A 586 -7.70 11.63 11.98
C TRP A 586 -7.08 12.98 11.63
N ARG A 587 -6.18 12.99 10.64
CA ARG A 587 -5.61 14.22 10.11
C ARG A 587 -6.51 14.73 8.99
N CYS A 588 -7.08 15.91 9.20
CA CYS A 588 -7.94 16.55 8.22
C CYS A 588 -7.21 16.73 6.88
N VAL A 589 -7.80 16.17 5.82
CA VAL A 589 -7.39 16.38 4.43
C VAL A 589 -7.83 17.78 4.02
N ARG A 590 -6.96 18.51 3.34
CA ARG A 590 -7.22 19.88 2.88
C ARG A 590 -6.83 20.01 1.42
N GLU A 591 -7.49 20.92 0.73
CA GLU A 591 -7.04 21.38 -0.58
C GLU A 591 -5.58 21.90 -0.51
N PRO A 592 -4.72 21.55 -1.48
CA PRO A 592 -3.35 22.08 -1.51
C PRO A 592 -3.31 23.61 -1.61
N GLU A 593 -2.37 24.24 -0.90
CA GLU A 593 -2.23 25.71 -0.80
C GLU A 593 -2.10 26.42 -2.17
N ASN A 594 -1.59 25.73 -3.18
CA ASN A 594 -1.42 26.27 -4.53
C ASN A 594 -2.76 26.57 -5.25
N PHE A 595 -3.90 26.10 -4.73
CA PHE A 595 -5.21 26.34 -5.32
C PHE A 595 -6.00 27.50 -4.67
N GLY A 596 -5.47 28.13 -3.62
CA GLY A 596 -6.10 29.31 -3.01
C GLY A 596 -5.64 29.59 -1.57
N PRO A 597 -5.98 30.77 -1.03
CA PRO A 597 -5.64 31.12 0.35
C PRO A 597 -6.36 30.20 1.35
N GLN A 598 -5.63 29.79 2.39
CA GLN A 598 -6.14 28.95 3.48
C GLN A 598 -6.25 29.79 4.77
N PRO A 599 -7.14 29.43 5.72
CA PRO A 599 -7.15 30.06 7.04
C PRO A 599 -5.79 29.89 7.72
N LEU A 600 -5.21 31.00 8.20
CA LEU A 600 -3.94 30.97 8.92
C LEU A 600 -4.16 30.65 10.40
N PRO A 601 -3.17 30.08 11.11
CA PRO A 601 -3.26 29.88 12.57
C PRO A 601 -3.49 31.18 13.36
N SER A 602 -3.16 32.33 12.78
CA SER A 602 -3.39 33.65 13.36
C SER A 602 -4.80 34.19 13.13
N ASP A 603 -5.58 33.60 12.23
CA ASP A 603 -6.96 34.02 11.98
C ASP A 603 -7.86 33.60 13.15
N SER A 604 -8.94 34.35 13.37
CA SER A 604 -9.88 34.04 14.45
C SER A 604 -10.55 32.67 14.23
N PRO A 605 -10.53 31.76 15.23
CA PRO A 605 -11.14 30.43 15.09
C PRO A 605 -12.67 30.49 15.00
N THR A 606 -13.26 31.63 15.34
CA THR A 606 -14.70 31.89 15.24
C THR A 606 -15.06 32.74 14.01
N ASP A 607 -14.13 33.02 13.10
CA ASP A 607 -14.46 33.65 11.81
C ASP A 607 -15.03 32.61 10.83
N GLY A 608 -15.87 33.06 9.91
CA GLY A 608 -16.63 32.18 8.99
C GLY A 608 -15.76 31.15 8.26
N PRO A 609 -14.63 31.54 7.64
CA PRO A 609 -13.78 30.58 6.93
C PRO A 609 -13.11 29.53 7.84
N ALA A 610 -12.66 29.93 9.03
CA ALA A 610 -12.09 29.01 10.02
C ALA A 610 -13.16 28.02 10.54
N MET A 611 -14.38 28.49 10.76
CA MET A 611 -15.51 27.65 11.16
C MET A 611 -15.91 26.65 10.07
N ARG A 612 -15.92 27.05 8.78
CA ARG A 612 -16.15 26.12 7.66
C ARG A 612 -15.08 25.04 7.58
N LEU A 613 -13.81 25.41 7.73
CA LEU A 613 -12.70 24.46 7.75
C LEU A 613 -12.83 23.47 8.92
N ALA A 614 -13.14 23.97 10.12
CA ALA A 614 -13.38 23.13 11.30
C ALA A 614 -14.57 22.18 11.08
N ALA A 615 -15.65 22.66 10.47
CA ALA A 615 -16.81 21.85 10.13
C ALA A 615 -16.43 20.73 9.13
N GLY A 616 -15.67 21.07 8.08
CA GLY A 616 -15.15 20.11 7.11
C GLY A 616 -14.29 19.02 7.77
N CYS A 617 -13.33 19.40 8.60
CA CYS A 617 -12.48 18.45 9.32
C CYS A 617 -13.27 17.51 10.25
N ARG A 618 -14.30 18.03 10.92
CA ARG A 618 -15.21 17.21 11.73
C ARG A 618 -16.02 16.25 10.87
N ALA A 619 -16.52 16.69 9.72
CA ALA A 619 -17.29 15.86 8.80
C ALA A 619 -16.46 14.68 8.28
N GLN A 620 -15.21 14.94 7.87
CA GLN A 620 -14.26 13.90 7.48
C GLN A 620 -14.03 12.90 8.61
N SER A 621 -13.80 13.38 9.83
CA SER A 621 -13.60 12.51 11.00
C SER A 621 -14.83 11.63 11.26
N LEU A 622 -16.05 12.18 11.19
CA LEU A 622 -17.28 11.40 11.37
C LEU A 622 -17.45 10.34 10.27
N PHE A 623 -17.11 10.68 9.02
CA PHE A 623 -17.16 9.76 7.90
C PHE A 623 -16.13 8.63 8.03
N VAL A 624 -14.86 8.96 8.29
CA VAL A 624 -13.75 8.00 8.39
C VAL A 624 -13.88 7.11 9.62
N ASN A 625 -14.44 7.61 10.72
CA ASN A 625 -14.68 6.81 11.94
C ASN A 625 -16.05 6.11 11.96
N ALA A 626 -16.79 6.13 10.85
CA ALA A 626 -18.09 5.46 10.71
C ALA A 626 -19.15 5.91 11.73
N TYR A 627 -19.14 7.18 12.12
CA TYR A 627 -20.19 7.82 12.93
C TYR A 627 -21.32 8.36 12.04
N TYR A 628 -21.81 7.54 11.13
CA TYR A 628 -22.74 7.94 10.07
C TYR A 628 -24.05 8.55 10.60
N ARG A 629 -24.64 8.00 11.67
CA ARG A 629 -25.86 8.60 12.27
C ARG A 629 -25.65 10.02 12.77
N ALA A 630 -24.45 10.35 13.24
CA ALA A 630 -24.14 11.70 13.70
C ALA A 630 -23.87 12.64 12.51
N LEU A 631 -23.14 12.17 11.50
CA LEU A 631 -22.90 12.90 10.26
C LEU A 631 -24.21 13.22 9.52
N ASP A 632 -25.08 12.22 9.38
CA ASP A 632 -26.37 12.29 8.71
C ASP A 632 -27.29 13.34 9.34
N ARG A 633 -27.50 13.25 10.66
CA ARG A 633 -28.29 14.25 11.41
C ARG A 633 -27.69 15.64 11.33
N TRP A 634 -26.36 15.74 11.32
CA TRP A 634 -25.70 17.04 11.27
C TRP A 634 -25.86 17.71 9.90
N LEU A 635 -25.69 16.96 8.80
CA LEU A 635 -26.01 17.41 7.44
C LEU A 635 -27.46 17.87 7.34
N GLU A 636 -28.40 17.06 7.81
CA GLU A 636 -29.83 17.38 7.81
C GLU A 636 -30.14 18.66 8.60
N SER A 637 -29.63 18.78 9.82
CA SER A 637 -29.84 19.97 10.65
C SER A 637 -29.19 21.24 10.06
N SER A 638 -28.04 21.09 9.40
CA SER A 638 -27.32 22.20 8.76
C SER A 638 -28.05 22.67 7.50
N ALA A 639 -28.76 21.80 6.80
CA ALA A 639 -29.64 22.18 5.69
C ALA A 639 -30.83 23.04 6.15
N GLY A 640 -31.28 22.89 7.40
CA GLY A 640 -32.33 23.72 7.99
C GLY A 640 -31.84 25.04 8.62
N THR A 641 -30.53 25.27 8.73
CA THR A 641 -29.93 26.43 9.42
C THR A 641 -28.93 27.16 8.52
N LEU A 642 -29.36 27.51 7.31
CA LEU A 642 -28.52 28.20 6.33
C LEU A 642 -28.19 29.63 6.78
N GLY A 643 -26.98 30.08 6.46
CA GLY A 643 -26.49 31.41 6.86
C GLY A 643 -26.16 31.52 8.35
N ASP A 644 -25.90 30.40 9.02
CA ASP A 644 -25.63 30.32 10.46
C ASP A 644 -24.24 30.81 10.88
N LEU A 645 -23.33 31.04 9.93
CA LEU A 645 -21.97 31.49 10.23
C LEU A 645 -21.88 33.03 10.33
N PRO A 646 -20.87 33.55 11.04
CA PRO A 646 -20.74 34.99 11.27
C PRO A 646 -20.62 35.85 10.01
N ASP A 647 -20.28 35.28 8.86
CA ASP A 647 -20.12 35.93 7.56
C ASP A 647 -21.30 35.71 6.59
N GLY A 648 -22.41 35.11 7.07
CA GLY A 648 -23.56 34.75 6.24
C GLY A 648 -23.39 33.45 5.45
N GLY A 649 -22.21 32.82 5.53
CA GLY A 649 -22.00 31.48 5.01
C GLY A 649 -22.73 30.43 5.85
N SER A 650 -22.70 29.17 5.41
CA SER A 650 -23.39 28.07 6.10
C SER A 650 -22.44 26.99 6.61
N THR A 651 -22.72 26.40 7.76
CA THR A 651 -22.01 25.20 8.25
C THR A 651 -22.12 24.06 7.23
N LEU A 652 -23.28 23.91 6.56
CA LEU A 652 -23.49 22.92 5.50
C LEU A 652 -22.44 23.01 4.38
N GLN A 653 -22.05 24.24 4.00
CA GLN A 653 -21.01 24.46 2.99
C GLN A 653 -19.65 23.93 3.47
N GLY A 654 -19.32 24.13 4.75
CA GLY A 654 -18.09 23.60 5.35
C GLY A 654 -18.08 22.07 5.41
N ILE A 655 -19.21 21.45 5.76
CA ILE A 655 -19.36 19.98 5.79
C ILE A 655 -19.15 19.41 4.38
N ALA A 656 -19.88 19.93 3.38
CA ALA A 656 -19.80 19.44 2.01
C ALA A 656 -18.41 19.68 1.40
N GLY A 657 -17.82 20.86 1.62
CA GLY A 657 -16.46 21.16 1.18
C GLY A 657 -15.41 20.23 1.78
N GLY A 658 -15.49 19.95 3.09
CA GLY A 658 -14.57 19.01 3.74
C GLY A 658 -14.71 17.57 3.24
N LEU A 659 -15.92 17.11 2.93
CA LEU A 659 -16.09 15.79 2.31
C LEU A 659 -15.60 15.76 0.86
N SER A 660 -15.80 16.85 0.09
CA SER A 660 -15.20 16.99 -1.25
C SER A 660 -13.67 16.92 -1.17
N ASP A 661 -13.03 17.67 -0.27
CA ASP A 661 -11.57 17.64 -0.08
C ASP A 661 -11.05 16.24 0.23
N LEU A 662 -11.82 15.48 1.03
CA LEU A 662 -11.50 14.09 1.35
C LEU A 662 -11.58 13.18 0.13
N PHE A 663 -12.53 13.42 -0.77
CA PHE A 663 -12.68 12.63 -2.00
C PHE A 663 -11.66 13.03 -3.08
N ASP A 664 -11.39 14.33 -3.20
CA ASP A 664 -10.49 14.90 -4.23
C ASP A 664 -9.01 14.71 -3.90
N TYR A 665 -8.63 14.83 -2.62
CA TYR A 665 -7.22 14.84 -2.19
C TYR A 665 -6.88 13.79 -1.13
N GLY A 666 -7.87 13.01 -0.68
CA GLY A 666 -7.64 11.90 0.23
C GLY A 666 -6.95 10.72 -0.45
N THR A 667 -6.49 9.78 0.37
CA THR A 667 -5.82 8.56 -0.12
C THR A 667 -6.73 7.34 -0.14
N MET A 668 -8.05 7.52 0.07
CA MET A 668 -8.99 6.41 0.10
C MET A 668 -9.25 5.88 -1.31
N THR A 669 -9.32 4.57 -1.46
CA THR A 669 -9.68 3.96 -2.74
C THR A 669 -11.18 4.06 -3.01
N PRO A 670 -11.63 3.95 -4.27
CA PRO A 670 -13.07 3.93 -4.59
C PRO A 670 -13.85 2.86 -3.83
N GLU A 671 -13.22 1.70 -3.66
CA GLU A 671 -13.70 0.60 -2.86
C GLU A 671 -13.98 1.06 -1.42
N GLU A 672 -13.02 1.73 -0.77
CA GLU A 672 -13.18 2.21 0.61
C GLU A 672 -14.29 3.25 0.74
N VAL A 673 -14.36 4.23 -0.17
CA VAL A 673 -15.39 5.29 -0.09
C VAL A 673 -16.78 4.73 -0.32
N LEU A 674 -16.99 3.95 -1.39
CA LEU A 674 -18.29 3.37 -1.70
C LEU A 674 -18.71 2.32 -0.65
N GLY A 675 -17.76 1.56 -0.08
CA GLY A 675 -18.00 0.68 1.05
C GLY A 675 -18.48 1.42 2.31
N ARG A 676 -17.93 2.61 2.57
CA ARG A 676 -18.38 3.48 3.67
C ARG A 676 -19.76 4.09 3.40
N MET A 677 -20.07 4.44 2.15
CA MET A 677 -21.42 4.86 1.76
C MET A 677 -22.45 3.74 1.98
N ALA A 678 -22.09 2.50 1.66
CA ALA A 678 -22.91 1.33 1.96
C ALA A 678 -23.14 1.17 3.47
N ASP A 679 -22.10 1.29 4.29
CA ASP A 679 -22.24 1.29 5.76
C ASP A 679 -23.14 2.41 6.27
N TRP A 680 -23.05 3.60 5.69
CA TRP A 680 -23.90 4.73 6.03
C TRP A 680 -25.36 4.42 5.74
N ARG A 681 -25.69 3.95 4.53
CA ARG A 681 -27.05 3.56 4.14
C ARG A 681 -27.62 2.44 5.02
N ARG A 682 -26.78 1.51 5.49
CA ARG A 682 -27.16 0.49 6.48
C ARG A 682 -27.42 1.08 7.86
N ALA A 683 -26.61 2.06 8.28
CA ALA A 683 -26.75 2.71 9.59
C ALA A 683 -27.99 3.62 9.67
N VAL A 684 -28.37 4.24 8.55
CA VAL A 684 -29.54 5.13 8.38
C VAL A 684 -30.29 4.75 7.09
N PRO A 685 -31.24 3.79 7.14
CA PRO A 685 -32.04 3.42 5.98
C PRO A 685 -32.81 4.61 5.39
N GLY A 686 -32.77 4.78 4.07
CA GLY A 686 -33.46 5.87 3.37
C GLY A 686 -32.78 7.25 3.49
N THR A 687 -31.51 7.30 3.91
CA THR A 687 -30.75 8.56 3.98
C THR A 687 -30.64 9.23 2.61
N VAL A 688 -31.09 10.49 2.52
CA VAL A 688 -30.85 11.35 1.35
C VAL A 688 -29.39 11.83 1.32
N GLN A 689 -28.78 11.99 2.50
CA GLN A 689 -27.44 12.56 2.62
C GLN A 689 -26.38 11.65 2.03
N ALA A 690 -26.44 10.33 2.29
CA ALA A 690 -25.46 9.41 1.71
C ALA A 690 -25.60 9.32 0.17
N GLU A 691 -26.81 9.42 -0.37
CA GLU A 691 -27.05 9.41 -1.82
C GLU A 691 -26.45 10.66 -2.50
N LEU A 692 -26.61 11.84 -1.88
CA LEU A 692 -25.99 13.07 -2.37
C LEU A 692 -24.45 13.02 -2.26
N MET A 693 -23.91 12.44 -1.18
CA MET A 693 -22.46 12.26 -1.03
C MET A 693 -21.89 11.22 -2.01
N GLU A 694 -22.64 10.18 -2.34
CA GLU A 694 -22.25 9.20 -3.38
C GLU A 694 -22.18 9.87 -4.77
N ALA A 695 -23.17 10.70 -5.13
CA ALA A 695 -23.11 11.47 -6.37
C ALA A 695 -21.94 12.47 -6.40
N MET A 696 -21.66 13.13 -5.28
CA MET A 696 -20.48 14.01 -5.14
C MET A 696 -19.19 13.23 -5.31
N TYR A 697 -19.11 12.02 -4.75
CA TYR A 697 -17.95 11.15 -4.91
C TYR A 697 -17.77 10.71 -6.38
N PHE A 698 -18.82 10.33 -7.09
CA PHE A 698 -18.71 9.98 -8.51
C PHE A 698 -18.22 11.16 -9.37
N GLN A 699 -18.67 12.37 -9.06
CA GLN A 699 -18.18 13.59 -9.70
C GLN A 699 -16.68 13.80 -9.42
N SER A 700 -16.28 13.75 -8.15
CA SER A 700 -14.86 13.85 -7.74
C SER A 700 -14.00 12.78 -8.44
N TRP A 701 -14.48 11.54 -8.50
CA TRP A 701 -13.82 10.43 -9.17
C TRP A 701 -13.70 10.64 -10.68
N ALA A 702 -14.65 11.33 -11.31
CA ALA A 702 -14.51 11.74 -12.71
C ALA A 702 -13.37 12.75 -12.88
N TRP A 703 -13.36 13.81 -12.05
CA TRP A 703 -12.34 14.85 -12.08
C TRP A 703 -10.94 14.32 -11.78
N SER A 704 -10.81 13.27 -10.97
CA SER A 704 -9.53 12.60 -10.71
C SER A 704 -8.85 12.07 -11.97
N VAL A 705 -9.62 11.64 -12.98
CA VAL A 705 -9.08 11.12 -14.26
C VAL A 705 -8.89 12.21 -15.29
N ARG A 706 -9.81 13.18 -15.39
CA ARG A 706 -9.64 14.34 -16.29
C ARG A 706 -8.46 15.23 -15.85
N GLY A 707 -8.25 15.34 -14.54
CA GLY A 707 -7.32 16.27 -13.94
C GLY A 707 -7.79 17.73 -14.04
N LYS A 708 -6.99 18.65 -13.50
CA LYS A 708 -7.29 20.09 -13.46
C LYS A 708 -6.66 20.91 -14.61
N GLY A 709 -6.01 20.26 -15.56
CA GLY A 709 -5.34 20.91 -16.70
C GLY A 709 -6.30 21.51 -17.73
N TYR A 710 -5.72 22.14 -18.75
CA TYR A 710 -6.46 22.66 -19.90
C TYR A 710 -7.18 21.52 -20.63
N ALA A 711 -8.39 21.79 -21.14
CA ALA A 711 -9.18 20.79 -21.88
C ALA A 711 -8.41 20.19 -23.07
N SER A 712 -7.57 20.99 -23.73
CA SER A 712 -6.71 20.58 -24.85
C SER A 712 -5.60 19.60 -24.47
N SER A 713 -5.23 19.50 -23.18
CA SER A 713 -4.22 18.56 -22.69
C SER A 713 -4.79 17.21 -22.23
N VAL A 714 -6.13 17.05 -22.23
CA VAL A 714 -6.80 15.84 -21.75
C VAL A 714 -6.94 14.84 -22.89
N SER A 715 -6.55 13.59 -22.66
CA SER A 715 -6.64 12.53 -23.69
C SER A 715 -8.10 12.15 -23.96
N ARG A 716 -8.38 11.61 -25.17
CA ARG A 716 -9.72 11.11 -25.52
C ARG A 716 -10.21 10.02 -24.55
N GLN A 717 -9.30 9.16 -24.07
CA GLN A 717 -9.63 8.13 -23.10
C GLN A 717 -10.03 8.72 -21.74
N ALA A 718 -9.29 9.74 -21.27
CA ALA A 718 -9.64 10.42 -20.03
C ALA A 718 -11.00 11.14 -20.13
N TRP A 719 -11.31 11.74 -21.29
CA TRP A 719 -12.63 12.31 -21.57
C TRP A 719 -13.76 11.28 -21.54
N ALA A 720 -13.56 10.10 -22.13
CA ALA A 720 -14.55 9.04 -22.10
C ALA A 720 -14.84 8.56 -20.67
N VAL A 721 -13.79 8.33 -19.86
CA VAL A 721 -13.93 7.93 -18.45
C VAL A 721 -14.58 9.04 -17.63
N PHE A 722 -14.24 10.30 -17.89
CA PHE A 722 -14.86 11.45 -17.25
C PHE A 722 -16.36 11.52 -17.55
N ALA A 723 -16.76 11.43 -18.81
CA ALA A 723 -18.15 11.47 -19.25
C ALA A 723 -18.98 10.33 -18.62
N HIS A 724 -18.42 9.13 -18.59
CA HIS A 724 -19.08 7.98 -17.97
C HIS A 724 -19.31 8.17 -16.47
N ARG A 725 -18.29 8.58 -15.72
CA ARG A 725 -18.40 8.79 -14.27
C ARG A 725 -19.29 9.98 -13.89
N THR A 726 -19.33 11.03 -14.72
CA THR A 726 -20.27 12.14 -14.50
C THR A 726 -21.70 11.72 -14.82
N ALA A 727 -21.91 10.79 -15.76
CA ALA A 727 -23.22 10.17 -15.97
C ALA A 727 -23.67 9.32 -14.77
N MET A 728 -22.74 8.64 -14.08
CA MET A 728 -23.05 7.95 -12.82
C MET A 728 -23.50 8.91 -11.71
N ALA A 729 -22.82 10.06 -11.59
CA ALA A 729 -23.22 11.13 -10.66
C ALA A 729 -24.60 11.69 -11.00
N ALA A 730 -24.87 11.95 -12.29
CA ALA A 730 -26.15 12.45 -12.78
C ALA A 730 -27.29 11.46 -12.52
N ALA A 731 -27.04 10.16 -12.74
CA ALA A 731 -27.98 9.08 -12.44
C ALA A 731 -28.36 9.05 -10.95
N GLY A 732 -27.38 9.09 -10.05
CA GLY A 732 -27.63 9.12 -8.60
C GLY A 732 -28.42 10.35 -8.16
N LEU A 733 -28.10 11.52 -8.72
CA LEU A 733 -28.84 12.77 -8.49
C LEU A 733 -30.30 12.70 -8.95
N ALA A 734 -30.54 12.13 -10.14
CA ALA A 734 -31.88 11.98 -10.69
C ALA A 734 -32.75 11.04 -9.85
N GLU A 735 -32.16 9.97 -9.31
CA GLU A 735 -32.86 9.00 -8.46
C GLU A 735 -33.22 9.60 -7.08
N VAL A 736 -32.32 10.34 -6.45
CA VAL A 736 -32.57 10.96 -5.13
C VAL A 736 -33.43 12.23 -5.22
N ALA A 737 -33.49 12.86 -6.39
CA ALA A 737 -34.16 14.14 -6.62
C ALA A 737 -35.58 14.25 -6.02
N PRO A 738 -36.49 13.27 -6.16
CA PRO A 738 -37.84 13.34 -5.59
C PRO A 738 -37.85 13.46 -4.07
N HIS A 739 -36.84 12.90 -3.39
CA HIS A 739 -36.71 12.88 -1.93
C HIS A 739 -35.78 13.98 -1.40
N ALA A 740 -35.00 14.63 -2.26
CA ALA A 740 -34.02 15.65 -1.91
C ALA A 740 -34.47 17.09 -2.24
N VAL A 741 -35.78 17.34 -2.38
CA VAL A 741 -36.32 18.67 -2.76
C VAL A 741 -35.95 19.80 -1.79
N ASN A 742 -35.78 19.52 -0.50
CA ASN A 742 -35.42 20.53 0.49
C ASN A 742 -33.91 20.55 0.80
N GLN A 743 -33.11 19.78 0.06
CA GLN A 743 -31.66 19.69 0.27
C GLN A 743 -30.93 20.69 -0.65
N PRO A 744 -30.30 21.74 -0.12
CA PRO A 744 -29.61 22.74 -0.95
C PRO A 744 -28.47 22.13 -1.79
N LEU A 745 -27.81 21.11 -1.24
CA LEU A 745 -26.72 20.39 -1.92
C LEU A 745 -27.16 19.71 -3.22
N ARG A 746 -28.42 19.24 -3.31
CA ARG A 746 -28.96 18.65 -4.55
C ARG A 746 -28.82 19.62 -5.72
N TYR A 747 -29.17 20.88 -5.50
CA TYR A 747 -29.20 21.89 -6.54
C TYR A 747 -27.79 22.35 -6.91
N THR A 748 -26.93 22.58 -5.93
CA THR A 748 -25.52 22.96 -6.18
C THR A 748 -24.76 21.85 -6.91
N LEU A 749 -24.94 20.59 -6.47
CA LEU A 749 -24.33 19.43 -7.12
C LEU A 749 -24.95 19.18 -8.49
N GLY A 750 -26.27 19.34 -8.64
CA GLY A 750 -26.96 19.23 -9.93
C GLY A 750 -26.48 20.23 -10.97
N MET A 751 -26.20 21.47 -10.58
CA MET A 751 -25.58 22.45 -11.48
C MET A 751 -24.14 22.04 -11.84
N SER A 752 -23.36 21.58 -10.88
CA SER A 752 -21.97 21.20 -11.14
C SER A 752 -21.85 19.96 -12.03
N VAL A 753 -22.63 18.92 -11.75
CA VAL A 753 -22.70 17.70 -12.58
C VAL A 753 -23.33 18.03 -13.94
N GLY A 754 -24.30 18.95 -13.99
CA GLY A 754 -24.90 19.41 -15.24
C GLY A 754 -23.89 20.07 -16.17
N VAL A 755 -22.99 20.91 -15.64
CA VAL A 755 -21.87 21.48 -16.40
C VAL A 755 -20.95 20.37 -16.93
N ASP A 756 -20.62 19.39 -16.07
CA ASP A 756 -19.77 18.27 -16.45
C ASP A 756 -20.42 17.36 -17.53
N GLN A 757 -21.76 17.34 -17.58
CA GLN A 757 -22.59 16.66 -18.58
C GLN A 757 -22.91 17.55 -19.80
N SER A 758 -22.33 18.75 -19.88
CA SER A 758 -22.58 19.72 -20.97
C SER A 758 -24.04 20.11 -21.15
N LEU A 759 -24.82 20.16 -20.06
CA LEU A 759 -26.17 20.73 -20.07
C LEU A 759 -26.13 22.20 -20.51
N ASP A 760 -27.17 22.62 -21.21
CA ASP A 760 -27.26 24.00 -21.69
C ASP A 760 -27.53 24.99 -20.54
N ARG A 761 -27.37 26.28 -20.85
CA ARG A 761 -27.52 27.35 -19.84
C ARG A 761 -28.93 27.48 -19.30
N GLU A 762 -29.95 27.18 -20.10
CA GLU A 762 -31.35 27.29 -19.70
C GLU A 762 -31.71 26.18 -18.71
N GLN A 763 -31.26 24.95 -18.98
CA GLN A 763 -31.37 23.81 -18.07
C GLN A 763 -30.67 24.09 -16.73
N LEU A 764 -29.44 24.60 -16.77
CA LEU A 764 -28.69 24.96 -15.55
C LEU A 764 -29.36 26.11 -14.79
N ARG A 765 -29.90 27.10 -15.50
CA ARG A 765 -30.67 28.20 -14.91
C ARG A 765 -31.93 27.66 -14.21
N HIS A 766 -32.65 26.72 -14.83
CA HIS A 766 -33.84 26.13 -14.22
C HIS A 766 -33.52 25.40 -12.90
N VAL A 767 -32.42 24.63 -12.85
CA VAL A 767 -31.94 24.00 -11.60
C VAL A 767 -31.61 25.04 -10.54
N PHE A 768 -30.94 26.13 -10.93
CA PHE A 768 -30.63 27.25 -10.04
C PHE A 768 -31.91 27.89 -9.46
N GLU A 769 -32.87 28.27 -10.31
CA GLU A 769 -34.12 28.94 -9.89
C GLU A 769 -34.93 28.08 -8.92
N GLU A 770 -35.05 26.77 -9.18
CA GLU A 770 -35.72 25.85 -8.26
C GLU A 770 -34.99 25.73 -6.91
N GLY A 771 -33.66 25.79 -6.92
CA GLY A 771 -32.84 25.76 -5.70
C GLY A 771 -33.01 27.02 -4.84
N ILE A 772 -32.91 28.21 -5.44
CA ILE A 772 -33.03 29.47 -4.69
C ILE A 772 -34.46 29.77 -4.25
N LYS A 773 -35.47 29.26 -4.96
CA LYS A 773 -36.87 29.34 -4.52
C LYS A 773 -37.09 28.67 -3.16
N ARG A 774 -36.30 27.64 -2.85
CA ARG A 774 -36.40 26.87 -1.59
C ARG A 774 -35.38 27.28 -0.56
N THR A 775 -34.17 27.64 -1.01
CA THR A 775 -33.00 27.83 -0.16
C THR A 775 -32.25 29.13 -0.50
N PRO A 776 -32.93 30.30 -0.47
CA PRO A 776 -32.36 31.57 -0.95
C PRO A 776 -31.14 32.04 -0.15
N ALA A 777 -30.96 31.56 1.09
CA ALA A 777 -29.79 31.88 1.91
C ALA A 777 -28.56 31.03 1.57
N TYR A 778 -28.66 30.03 0.68
CA TYR A 778 -27.54 29.14 0.37
C TYR A 778 -26.61 29.76 -0.69
N GLN A 779 -25.63 30.56 -0.21
CA GLN A 779 -24.62 31.21 -1.05
C GLN A 779 -23.95 30.32 -2.12
N PRO A 780 -23.66 29.03 -1.89
CA PRO A 780 -23.05 28.16 -2.91
C PRO A 780 -23.83 28.06 -4.22
N LEU A 781 -25.17 28.22 -4.22
CA LEU A 781 -25.96 28.25 -5.45
C LEU A 781 -25.61 29.44 -6.34
N TYR A 782 -25.55 30.63 -5.74
CA TYR A 782 -25.16 31.86 -6.44
C TYR A 782 -23.73 31.77 -6.93
N ARG A 783 -22.82 31.20 -6.13
CA ARG A 783 -21.43 30.95 -6.53
C ARG A 783 -21.33 30.05 -7.75
N GLN A 784 -22.09 28.94 -7.80
CA GLN A 784 -22.07 28.07 -8.98
C GLN A 784 -22.67 28.73 -10.22
N MET A 785 -23.77 29.49 -10.06
CA MET A 785 -24.34 30.21 -11.20
C MET A 785 -23.36 31.26 -11.74
N LEU A 786 -22.73 32.04 -10.86
CA LEU A 786 -21.72 33.03 -11.26
C LEU A 786 -20.54 32.36 -11.97
N ARG A 787 -20.10 31.18 -11.50
CA ARG A 787 -19.07 30.37 -12.16
C ARG A 787 -19.49 29.99 -13.58
N ILE A 788 -20.71 29.53 -13.79
CA ILE A 788 -21.22 29.14 -15.11
C ILE A 788 -21.26 30.34 -16.08
N LEU A 789 -21.52 31.54 -15.57
CA LEU A 789 -21.64 32.76 -16.39
C LEU A 789 -20.29 33.43 -16.70
N GLN A 790 -19.16 32.95 -16.16
CA GLN A 790 -17.87 33.62 -16.37
C GLN A 790 -17.39 33.50 -17.84
N PRO A 791 -16.67 34.51 -18.36
CA PRO A 791 -16.12 34.48 -19.72
C PRO A 791 -15.27 33.23 -20.03
N ARG A 792 -14.48 32.76 -19.05
CA ARG A 792 -13.63 31.57 -19.20
C ARG A 792 -14.40 30.27 -19.43
N TRP A 793 -15.70 30.25 -19.13
CA TRP A 793 -16.61 29.12 -19.37
C TRP A 793 -17.59 29.42 -20.53
N GLY A 794 -17.20 30.34 -21.43
CA GLY A 794 -17.96 30.77 -22.60
C GLY A 794 -19.01 31.84 -22.31
N GLY A 795 -19.13 32.32 -21.07
CA GLY A 795 -20.05 33.39 -20.67
C GLY A 795 -19.56 34.79 -21.06
N SER A 796 -20.06 35.81 -20.38
CA SER A 796 -19.66 37.20 -20.60
C SER A 796 -19.83 38.04 -19.34
N PHE A 797 -19.07 39.13 -19.21
CA PHE A 797 -19.25 40.08 -18.12
C PHE A 797 -20.65 40.69 -18.10
N THR A 798 -21.27 40.90 -19.27
CA THR A 798 -22.65 41.37 -19.39
C THR A 798 -23.65 40.38 -18.79
N GLU A 799 -23.50 39.08 -19.05
CA GLU A 799 -24.36 38.05 -18.46
C GLU A 799 -24.20 37.98 -16.94
N VAL A 800 -22.97 38.08 -16.44
CA VAL A 800 -22.69 38.15 -14.99
C VAL A 800 -23.38 39.38 -14.38
N ASN A 801 -23.21 40.57 -14.97
CA ASN A 801 -23.80 41.80 -14.44
C ASN A 801 -25.34 41.77 -14.50
N THR A 802 -25.92 41.29 -15.59
CA THR A 802 -27.38 41.11 -15.72
C THR A 802 -27.90 40.22 -14.59
N PHE A 803 -27.25 39.08 -14.36
CA PHE A 803 -27.63 38.19 -13.26
C PHE A 803 -27.51 38.87 -11.89
N ILE A 804 -26.41 39.57 -11.62
CA ILE A 804 -26.22 40.26 -10.33
C ILE A 804 -27.30 41.34 -10.14
N ARG A 805 -27.59 42.14 -11.17
CA ARG A 805 -28.63 43.18 -11.13
C ARG A 805 -30.01 42.59 -10.90
N GLU A 806 -30.38 41.53 -11.62
CA GLU A 806 -31.66 40.83 -11.42
C GLU A 806 -31.82 40.36 -9.97
N ARG A 807 -30.79 39.75 -9.39
CA ARG A 807 -30.87 39.18 -8.04
C ARG A 807 -30.74 40.21 -6.92
N SER A 808 -30.08 41.33 -7.18
CA SER A 808 -29.95 42.42 -6.21
C SER A 808 -31.07 43.47 -6.33
N THR A 809 -31.94 43.41 -7.34
CA THR A 809 -33.05 44.37 -7.47
C THR A 809 -34.28 43.87 -6.70
N ARG A 810 -34.80 44.72 -5.80
CA ARG A 810 -36.02 44.43 -5.04
C ARG A 810 -37.26 44.57 -5.93
N PRO A 811 -38.42 44.00 -5.56
CA PRO A 811 -39.66 44.15 -6.34
C PRO A 811 -40.10 45.59 -6.63
N ASN A 812 -39.66 46.55 -5.80
CA ASN A 812 -39.93 47.98 -5.99
C ASN A 812 -38.91 48.69 -6.92
N GLY A 813 -38.03 47.95 -7.58
CA GLY A 813 -37.00 48.47 -8.48
C GLY A 813 -35.76 49.05 -7.80
N LEU A 814 -35.71 49.11 -6.47
CA LEU A 814 -34.53 49.59 -5.74
C LEU A 814 -33.48 48.50 -5.55
N LEU A 815 -32.21 48.90 -5.59
CA LEU A 815 -31.09 48.00 -5.36
C LEU A 815 -31.01 47.58 -3.89
N ASN A 816 -30.82 46.28 -3.65
CA ASN A 816 -30.37 45.70 -2.40
C ASN A 816 -28.84 45.73 -2.38
N PHE A 817 -28.27 46.76 -1.77
CA PHE A 817 -26.82 47.00 -1.79
C PHE A 817 -26.03 45.85 -1.14
N ALA A 818 -26.51 45.27 -0.04
CA ALA A 818 -25.87 44.10 0.58
C ALA A 818 -25.72 42.92 -0.41
N THR A 819 -26.81 42.51 -1.05
CA THR A 819 -26.79 41.41 -2.05
C THR A 819 -25.96 41.79 -3.29
N TYR A 820 -26.02 43.04 -3.73
CA TYR A 820 -25.21 43.53 -4.85
C TYR A 820 -23.70 43.38 -4.56
N ALA A 821 -23.25 43.85 -3.39
CA ALA A 821 -21.86 43.75 -2.98
C ALA A 821 -21.43 42.29 -2.75
N GLU A 822 -22.28 41.48 -2.13
CA GLU A 822 -22.02 40.05 -1.90
C GLU A 822 -21.82 39.27 -3.20
N LEU A 823 -22.70 39.45 -4.20
CA LEU A 823 -22.58 38.72 -5.46
C LEU A 823 -21.35 39.17 -6.27
N TYR A 824 -21.04 40.47 -6.29
CA TYR A 824 -19.80 40.96 -6.89
C TYR A 824 -18.56 40.47 -6.13
N TRP A 825 -18.65 40.29 -4.81
CA TRP A 825 -17.59 39.70 -4.01
C TRP A 825 -17.36 38.23 -4.32
N ILE A 826 -18.43 37.44 -4.43
CA ILE A 826 -18.35 36.04 -4.87
C ILE A 826 -17.71 35.96 -6.26
N PHE A 827 -18.15 36.81 -7.21
CA PHE A 827 -17.60 36.84 -8.56
C PHE A 827 -16.10 37.20 -8.58
N ALA A 828 -15.69 38.25 -7.88
CA ALA A 828 -14.28 38.62 -7.76
C ALA A 828 -13.42 37.51 -7.14
N THR A 829 -13.99 36.73 -6.21
CA THR A 829 -13.29 35.60 -5.58
C THR A 829 -13.12 34.43 -6.56
N LEU A 830 -14.05 34.23 -7.49
CA LEU A 830 -13.93 33.21 -8.54
C LEU A 830 -12.92 33.59 -9.64
N GLU A 831 -12.81 34.88 -9.97
CA GLU A 831 -11.83 35.39 -10.95
C GLU A 831 -10.42 35.56 -10.35
N GLY A 832 -10.31 35.66 -9.02
CA GLY A 832 -9.04 35.84 -8.34
C GLY A 832 -8.34 37.14 -8.74
N ASP A 833 -7.08 37.03 -9.14
CA ASP A 833 -6.22 38.15 -9.54
C ASP A 833 -6.18 38.42 -11.05
N GLU A 834 -7.06 37.76 -11.81
CA GLU A 834 -7.09 37.84 -13.28
C GLU A 834 -8.00 38.96 -13.80
N THR A 835 -8.97 39.40 -13.00
CA THR A 835 -10.00 40.37 -13.41
C THR A 835 -10.22 41.44 -12.33
N ASN A 836 -10.27 42.71 -12.73
CA ASN A 836 -10.72 43.80 -11.86
C ASN A 836 -12.20 44.10 -12.14
N ILE A 837 -13.09 43.72 -11.21
CA ILE A 837 -14.54 43.86 -11.39
C ILE A 837 -15.05 45.30 -11.56
N PHE A 838 -14.25 46.34 -11.22
CA PHE A 838 -14.61 47.75 -11.42
C PHE A 838 -14.08 48.32 -12.74
N ALA A 839 -13.03 47.72 -13.31
CA ALA A 839 -12.44 48.17 -14.57
C ALA A 839 -12.93 47.31 -15.75
N ASP A 840 -12.94 45.99 -15.56
CA ASP A 840 -13.34 44.99 -16.56
C ASP A 840 -14.82 44.60 -16.40
N GLY A 841 -15.37 44.76 -15.19
CA GLY A 841 -16.77 44.52 -14.89
C GLY A 841 -17.59 45.80 -14.77
N GLU A 842 -18.91 45.67 -14.78
CA GLU A 842 -19.85 46.80 -14.64
C GLU A 842 -20.16 47.13 -13.16
N ALA A 843 -19.31 46.71 -12.22
CA ALA A 843 -19.50 47.00 -10.80
C ALA A 843 -19.28 48.49 -10.53
N THR A 844 -20.13 49.11 -9.72
CA THR A 844 -19.94 50.50 -9.29
C THR A 844 -19.46 50.56 -7.85
N TRP A 845 -18.35 51.25 -7.60
CA TRP A 845 -17.80 51.37 -6.25
C TRP A 845 -18.81 51.99 -5.27
N LEU A 846 -19.61 52.96 -5.71
CA LEU A 846 -20.62 53.60 -4.85
C LEU A 846 -21.62 52.58 -4.28
N ALA A 847 -22.19 51.71 -5.14
CA ALA A 847 -23.13 50.68 -4.71
C ALA A 847 -22.45 49.58 -3.91
N THR A 848 -21.25 49.14 -4.33
CA THR A 848 -20.48 48.12 -3.61
C THR A 848 -20.06 48.59 -2.22
N ARG A 849 -19.63 49.85 -2.06
CA ARG A 849 -19.28 50.45 -0.77
C ARG A 849 -20.47 50.50 0.18
N GLN A 850 -21.63 50.97 -0.30
CA GLN A 850 -22.87 50.96 0.50
C GLN A 850 -23.24 49.53 0.91
N GLY A 851 -23.08 48.57 0.01
CA GLY A 851 -23.34 47.16 0.29
C GLY A 851 -22.42 46.58 1.36
N PHE A 852 -21.12 46.85 1.31
CA PHE A 852 -20.20 46.42 2.38
C PHE A 852 -20.47 47.12 3.72
N GLN A 853 -20.90 48.37 3.71
CA GLN A 853 -21.35 49.05 4.93
C GLN A 853 -22.59 48.37 5.54
N GLU A 854 -23.51 47.87 4.72
CA GLU A 854 -24.64 47.05 5.18
C GLU A 854 -24.19 45.67 5.66
N LEU A 855 -23.35 44.97 4.90
CA LEU A 855 -22.83 43.65 5.25
C LEU A 855 -22.05 43.67 6.57
N THR A 856 -21.23 44.69 6.82
CA THR A 856 -20.50 44.83 8.10
C THR A 856 -21.43 45.14 9.29
N ARG A 857 -22.64 45.67 9.07
CA ARG A 857 -23.67 45.81 10.11
C ARG A 857 -24.45 44.52 10.33
N LEU A 858 -24.72 43.77 9.26
CA LEU A 858 -25.37 42.45 9.32
C LEU A 858 -24.46 41.41 9.98
N TYR A 859 -23.16 41.49 9.69
CA TYR A 859 -22.12 40.54 10.09
C TYR A 859 -21.00 41.21 10.90
N PRO A 860 -21.29 41.85 12.04
CA PRO A 860 -20.31 42.68 12.77
C PRO A 860 -19.15 41.86 13.35
N ARG A 861 -19.37 40.55 13.55
CA ARG A 861 -18.39 39.61 14.08
C ARG A 861 -17.52 38.95 13.00
N SER A 862 -17.81 39.13 11.72
CA SER A 862 -16.98 38.55 10.66
C SER A 862 -15.75 39.40 10.40
N ASP A 863 -14.59 38.80 10.60
CA ASP A 863 -13.31 39.38 10.19
C ASP A 863 -13.16 39.28 8.67
N PHE A 864 -13.67 38.19 8.08
CA PHE A 864 -13.70 37.97 6.64
C PHE A 864 -14.44 39.07 5.86
N VAL A 865 -15.66 39.44 6.26
CA VAL A 865 -16.44 40.53 5.61
C VAL A 865 -15.73 41.88 5.78
N LEU A 866 -15.17 42.15 6.95
CA LEU A 866 -14.44 43.39 7.23
C LEU A 866 -13.19 43.53 6.36
N ASN A 867 -12.40 42.45 6.24
CA ASN A 867 -11.20 42.45 5.40
C ASN A 867 -11.55 42.50 3.92
N ALA A 868 -12.64 41.84 3.50
CA ALA A 868 -13.13 41.95 2.13
C ALA A 868 -13.53 43.39 1.78
N PHE A 869 -14.17 44.11 2.70
CA PHE A 869 -14.47 45.53 2.50
C PHE A 869 -13.20 46.36 2.30
N ALA A 870 -12.19 46.16 3.15
CA ALA A 870 -10.90 46.84 3.01
C ALA A 870 -10.21 46.49 1.68
N ARG A 871 -10.20 45.22 1.29
CA ARG A 871 -9.67 44.80 -0.02
C ARG A 871 -10.37 45.53 -1.15
N PHE A 872 -11.70 45.58 -1.15
CA PHE A 872 -12.46 46.21 -2.22
C PHE A 872 -12.25 47.73 -2.27
N ALA A 873 -12.10 48.40 -1.13
CA ALA A 873 -11.71 49.82 -1.09
C ALA A 873 -10.34 50.04 -1.74
N CYS A 874 -9.38 49.14 -1.48
CA CYS A 874 -8.07 49.18 -2.12
C CYS A 874 -8.14 48.99 -3.64
N VAL A 875 -8.86 47.96 -4.11
CA VAL A 875 -9.04 47.69 -5.55
C VAL A 875 -9.75 48.85 -6.26
N ALA A 876 -10.75 49.47 -5.60
CA ALA A 876 -11.48 50.63 -6.11
C ALA A 876 -10.68 51.96 -6.02
N ARG A 877 -9.47 51.94 -5.46
CA ARG A 877 -8.62 53.11 -5.22
C ARG A 877 -9.23 54.16 -4.27
N ASP A 878 -10.07 53.75 -3.32
CA ASP A 878 -10.64 54.60 -2.28
C ASP A 878 -9.72 54.64 -1.04
N ALA A 879 -8.77 55.58 -1.05
CA ALA A 879 -7.77 55.73 0.00
C ALA A 879 -8.39 56.11 1.36
N GLU A 880 -9.49 56.86 1.37
CA GLU A 880 -10.15 57.30 2.60
C GLU A 880 -10.78 56.11 3.32
N GLU A 881 -11.59 55.32 2.59
CA GLU A 881 -12.26 54.15 3.15
C GLU A 881 -11.25 53.07 3.57
N TYR A 882 -10.19 52.84 2.78
CA TYR A 882 -9.13 51.91 3.14
C TYR A 882 -8.42 52.32 4.44
N ARG A 883 -7.97 53.58 4.54
CA ARG A 883 -7.29 54.09 5.74
C ARG A 883 -8.20 54.07 6.98
N ARG A 884 -9.51 54.24 6.80
CA ARG A 884 -10.50 54.10 7.89
C ARG A 884 -10.57 52.66 8.41
N LEU A 885 -10.54 51.67 7.52
CA LEU A 885 -10.63 50.25 7.87
C LEU A 885 -9.29 49.64 8.33
N ARG A 886 -8.16 50.16 7.85
CA ARG A 886 -6.81 49.59 8.03
C ARG A 886 -6.41 49.34 9.50
N PRO A 887 -6.63 50.26 10.46
CA PRO A 887 -6.33 50.00 11.87
C PRO A 887 -7.22 48.93 12.51
N VAL A 888 -8.44 48.72 11.97
CA VAL A 888 -9.39 47.74 12.49
C VAL A 888 -9.01 46.34 12.01
N ILE A 889 -8.72 46.18 10.70
CA ILE A 889 -8.30 44.89 10.13
C ILE A 889 -6.95 44.42 10.66
N ASP A 890 -6.09 45.33 11.15
CA ASP A 890 -4.81 44.95 11.75
C ASP A 890 -4.99 44.05 12.98
N LYS A 891 -6.07 44.30 13.75
CA LYS A 891 -6.44 43.53 14.95
C LYS A 891 -7.40 42.38 14.66
N ARG A 892 -8.03 42.39 13.48
CA ARG A 892 -9.10 41.47 13.07
C ARG A 892 -8.76 40.93 11.69
N ARG A 893 -7.66 40.21 11.56
CA ARG A 893 -7.15 39.71 10.28
C ARG A 893 -7.94 38.47 9.83
N SER A 894 -8.12 38.35 8.51
CA SER A 894 -8.68 37.16 7.87
C SER A 894 -7.94 36.93 6.56
N ALA A 895 -7.05 35.94 6.51
CA ALA A 895 -6.17 35.73 5.36
C ALA A 895 -6.94 35.40 4.07
N MET A 896 -8.05 34.65 4.20
CA MET A 896 -8.87 34.24 3.07
C MET A 896 -9.56 35.41 2.34
N ALA A 897 -9.66 36.59 2.95
CA ALA A 897 -10.27 37.76 2.33
C ALA A 897 -9.36 38.45 1.29
N TRP A 898 -8.08 38.10 1.26
CA TRP A 898 -7.04 38.69 0.42
C TRP A 898 -6.59 37.72 -0.69
N THR A 899 -5.89 38.25 -1.70
CA THR A 899 -5.40 37.47 -2.85
C THR A 899 -3.88 37.62 -2.99
N SER A 900 -3.27 36.88 -3.94
CA SER A 900 -1.83 36.91 -4.14
C SER A 900 -1.30 38.27 -4.62
N LYS A 901 -2.07 38.99 -5.43
CA LYS A 901 -1.71 40.34 -5.92
C LYS A 901 -2.29 41.46 -5.07
N THR A 902 -3.44 41.25 -4.44
CA THR A 902 -4.07 42.25 -3.58
C THR A 902 -3.86 41.85 -2.12
N THR A 903 -2.65 42.13 -1.61
CA THR A 903 -2.28 41.91 -0.21
C THR A 903 -2.44 43.19 0.61
N ILE A 904 -2.44 43.07 1.95
CA ILE A 904 -2.43 44.24 2.83
C ILE A 904 -1.21 45.13 2.53
N ASP A 905 -0.02 44.55 2.39
CA ASP A 905 1.21 45.30 2.13
C ASP A 905 1.18 46.01 0.76
N ALA A 906 0.62 45.37 -0.27
CA ALA A 906 0.44 45.97 -1.58
C ALA A 906 -0.51 47.18 -1.52
N CYS A 907 -1.60 47.06 -0.75
CA CYS A 907 -2.56 48.14 -0.54
C CYS A 907 -1.99 49.27 0.33
N ASP A 908 -1.22 48.94 1.36
CA ASP A 908 -0.50 49.92 2.17
C ASP A 908 0.46 50.70 1.25
N ALA A 909 1.28 50.03 0.44
CA ALA A 909 2.17 50.66 -0.53
C ALA A 909 1.43 51.55 -1.54
N GLN A 910 0.27 51.11 -2.04
CA GLN A 910 -0.56 51.86 -2.98
C GLN A 910 -0.99 53.23 -2.43
N PHE A 911 -1.24 53.34 -1.12
CA PHE A 911 -1.72 54.57 -0.47
C PHE A 911 -0.67 55.27 0.40
N SER A 912 0.55 54.72 0.46
CA SER A 912 1.73 55.30 1.13
C SER A 912 2.39 56.40 0.29
N ALA A 913 2.14 56.45 -1.02
CA ALA A 913 2.72 57.44 -1.91
C ALA A 913 1.91 58.76 -1.90
N LYS A 914 2.21 59.63 -0.93
CA LYS A 914 2.44 61.09 -1.08
C LYS A 914 2.55 61.76 0.29
N HIS A 915 3.78 62.01 0.71
CA HIS A 915 4.22 63.39 0.88
C HIS A 915 5.30 63.68 -0.14
#